data_AF-A0AAD3HQC1-F1
#
_entry.id   AF-A0AAD3HQC1-F1
#
_cell.length_a   1.000
_cell.length_b   1.000
_cell.length_c   1.000
_cell.angle_alpha   90.00
_cell.angle_beta   90.00
_cell.angle_gamma   90.00
#
_symmetry.space_group_name_H-M   'P 1'
#
loop_
_entity.id
_entity.type
_entity.pdbx_description
1 polymer ?
#
loop_
_entity_poly.entity_id
_entity_poly.type
_entity_poly.pdbx_seq_one_letter_code
_entity_poly.pdbx_strand_id
1 'polypeptide(L)'
;KGGEESGEGSEEEEGGMEGEGEEEVEVVEISSGDEGSGSEEEIEDSDEDYSPGHSSSGDEEEEGARGQRSEEDEDEEDEAEDDVVEVADSDEEEGSEGSGGRAVGRKRKRSGRSGAGGGGRGGGKAQKRSKTGNAGGKGGAAGMLASLSSKSLDEQMTQLREAVRTYSELRSSYVALVRQRKSEEHQLAAVTQRLQKQELHMKALCAVARNNFSRDRLQQDFREGVKEMGKLPTGGPEGEGEPELPVFCVSARDAQKLEGRNKRAGRAATFVRLDQTEVLALRQHVRHTAERGRMRAQRELLRALFAFIDSVGSFLLNKRQEDPRVSAAVLRAVFGQGLEWLRARLQEGLDVQLLHIQDEFLHRGLRPYLLAGLAEAQGRAPGTSRGWGLRNWSTYRACVRRNGVFHSPSAGPLDFNGDLANPLLNRIGGVWDDIFNKRFAQRLSDLVSWSLEVLDSFVAAVRQQVAQRLAGCPQQLDSLHAQVRRDEERRLAAWRDRALAEVEGAARDLSRDVMEPRVRAALQPAYQQAAWESGTGCYKRMKAAVEGRVEAVGAAALREAAAALEQEVAQLLSRVGASFAAALETLVEAATARFSLLWDDAPSSYDHRYPAAVALRDLACRTRDMCGKAGVAVPEPFELPPPTPEEPVGVRAAAGVE
;
A
#
# COMPACT_ATOMS: atom_id res chain seq x y z
N LYS A 1 31.55 -79.14 -30.23
CA LYS A 1 32.17 -78.33 -31.31
C LYS A 1 31.92 -76.88 -30.94
N GLY A 2 32.74 -76.11 -30.25
CA GLY A 2 34.18 -76.03 -29.92
C GLY A 2 34.50 -74.50 -29.91
N GLY A 3 35.38 -73.86 -29.13
CA GLY A 3 36.29 -74.19 -28.02
C GLY A 3 36.20 -73.05 -26.95
N GLU A 4 36.77 -73.20 -25.74
CA GLU A 4 38.13 -72.75 -25.30
C GLU A 4 38.27 -71.21 -25.37
N GLU A 5 38.62 -70.42 -24.34
CA GLU A 5 39.63 -70.45 -23.25
C GLU A 5 39.06 -69.76 -21.97
N SER A 6 39.27 -70.09 -20.69
CA SER A 6 40.43 -70.35 -19.79
C SER A 6 41.28 -69.12 -19.38
N GLY A 7 41.37 -68.88 -18.06
CA GLY A 7 42.31 -67.99 -17.34
C GLY A 7 41.62 -67.26 -16.16
N GLU A 8 41.50 -67.82 -14.94
CA GLU A 8 42.51 -68.04 -13.88
C GLU A 8 43.35 -66.80 -13.51
N GLY A 9 43.30 -66.40 -12.23
CA GLY A 9 44.09 -65.33 -11.64
C GLY A 9 43.60 -64.90 -10.24
N SER A 10 43.86 -65.74 -9.25
CA SER A 10 43.77 -65.49 -7.81
C SER A 10 44.84 -64.51 -7.33
N GLU A 11 44.55 -63.68 -6.32
CA GLU A 11 45.54 -63.31 -5.29
C GLU A 11 44.81 -62.85 -4.00
N GLU A 12 45.17 -63.53 -2.92
CA GLU A 12 44.85 -63.26 -1.53
C GLU A 12 45.77 -62.16 -1.00
N GLU A 13 45.31 -61.30 -0.10
CA GLU A 13 46.16 -60.81 1.00
C GLU A 13 45.32 -60.41 2.22
N GLU A 14 45.68 -61.01 3.35
CA GLU A 14 45.21 -60.76 4.71
C GLU A 14 45.79 -59.45 5.28
N GLY A 15 45.11 -58.87 6.27
CA GLY A 15 45.72 -57.90 7.17
C GLY A 15 44.71 -57.14 8.04
N GLY A 16 44.49 -57.60 9.27
CA GLY A 16 43.59 -56.98 10.24
C GLY A 16 44.20 -55.80 11.01
N MET A 17 43.34 -55.01 11.68
CA MET A 17 43.66 -54.40 12.97
C MET A 17 42.38 -53.89 13.66
N GLU A 18 42.30 -54.18 14.96
CA GLU A 18 41.31 -53.74 15.93
C GLU A 18 41.41 -52.23 16.21
N GLY A 19 40.32 -51.62 16.68
CA GLY A 19 40.31 -50.25 17.18
C GLY A 19 38.94 -49.83 17.70
N GLU A 20 38.76 -49.98 19.02
CA GLU A 20 37.62 -49.52 19.83
C GLU A 20 37.43 -47.99 19.75
N GLY A 21 36.19 -47.54 19.95
CA GLY A 21 35.83 -46.14 20.06
C GLY A 21 34.34 -45.96 20.31
N GLU A 22 33.90 -46.30 21.52
CA GLU A 22 32.61 -45.88 22.07
C GLU A 22 32.66 -44.37 22.35
N GLU A 23 31.72 -43.61 21.80
CA GLU A 23 31.49 -42.21 22.18
C GLU A 23 30.04 -42.09 22.67
N GLU A 24 29.89 -42.09 24.00
CA GLU A 24 28.68 -41.66 24.70
C GLU A 24 28.44 -40.17 24.42
N VAL A 25 27.24 -39.81 23.95
CA VAL A 25 26.76 -38.44 24.05
C VAL A 25 25.42 -38.41 24.78
N GLU A 26 25.52 -37.72 25.91
CA GLU A 26 24.59 -37.45 26.99
C GLU A 26 23.26 -36.82 26.51
N VAL A 27 22.15 -37.46 26.88
CA VAL A 27 20.79 -36.93 26.70
C VAL A 27 20.49 -36.01 27.89
N VAL A 28 20.47 -34.70 27.66
CA VAL A 28 19.99 -33.72 28.64
C VAL A 28 18.48 -33.54 28.46
N GLU A 29 17.72 -34.16 29.36
CA GLU A 29 16.31 -33.84 29.60
C GLU A 29 16.19 -32.44 30.22
N ILE A 30 15.46 -31.53 29.56
CA ILE A 30 14.92 -30.33 30.22
C ILE A 30 13.40 -30.34 30.11
N SER A 31 12.82 -30.51 31.29
CA SER A 31 11.42 -30.38 31.66
C SER A 31 10.81 -29.05 31.17
N SER A 32 9.65 -29.13 30.51
CA SER A 32 8.74 -28.00 30.34
C SER A 32 7.41 -28.31 31.04
N GLY A 33 7.22 -27.69 32.19
CA GLY A 33 5.90 -27.35 32.70
C GLY A 33 5.86 -25.83 32.84
N ASP A 34 4.87 -25.19 32.22
CA ASP A 34 3.97 -24.29 32.96
C ASP A 34 2.76 -23.93 32.08
N GLU A 35 1.58 -23.95 32.69
CA GLU A 35 0.32 -23.49 32.12
C GLU A 35 0.19 -21.98 32.36
N GLY A 36 -0.26 -21.22 31.35
CA GLY A 36 -0.45 -19.78 31.47
C GLY A 36 -1.52 -19.24 30.53
N SER A 37 -2.74 -19.15 31.06
CA SER A 37 -3.91 -18.47 30.51
C SER A 37 -3.71 -16.93 30.43
N GLY A 38 -4.30 -16.29 29.42
CA GLY A 38 -4.53 -14.84 29.34
C GLY A 38 -4.66 -14.37 27.89
N SER A 39 -5.86 -14.25 27.34
CA SER A 39 -6.81 -13.11 27.44
C SER A 39 -6.71 -12.18 26.23
N GLU A 40 -7.87 -11.97 25.62
CA GLU A 40 -8.19 -10.99 24.58
C GLU A 40 -7.73 -9.58 24.99
N GLU A 41 -7.25 -8.77 24.04
CA GLU A 41 -7.37 -7.32 24.16
C GLU A 41 -7.54 -6.66 22.78
N GLU A 42 -8.69 -5.99 22.68
CA GLU A 42 -9.15 -5.13 21.61
C GLU A 42 -8.26 -3.88 21.54
N ILE A 43 -7.85 -3.47 20.33
CA ILE A 43 -7.18 -2.19 20.13
C ILE A 43 -8.24 -1.16 19.73
N GLU A 44 -8.69 -0.39 20.71
CA GLU A 44 -9.45 0.84 20.52
C GLU A 44 -8.52 2.03 20.20
N ASP A 45 -9.00 2.84 19.25
CA ASP A 45 -8.48 4.15 18.87
C ASP A 45 -8.44 5.14 20.04
N SER A 46 -7.38 5.94 20.14
CA SER A 46 -7.38 7.18 20.92
C SER A 46 -6.37 8.20 20.38
N ASP A 47 -6.90 9.28 19.81
CA ASP A 47 -6.23 10.56 19.58
C ASP A 47 -5.70 11.15 20.90
N GLU A 48 -4.50 11.75 20.92
CA GLU A 48 -4.26 12.97 21.72
C GLU A 48 -3.00 13.75 21.31
N ASP A 49 -3.20 15.06 21.16
CA ASP A 49 -2.25 16.14 20.93
C ASP A 49 -1.27 16.32 22.11
N TYR A 50 0.03 16.52 21.84
CA TYR A 50 0.87 17.39 22.69
C TYR A 50 2.10 17.93 21.94
N SER A 51 2.26 19.27 21.92
CA SER A 51 3.47 19.99 21.48
C SER A 51 4.17 20.66 22.70
N PRO A 52 5.27 21.43 22.56
CA PRO A 52 6.61 20.99 22.94
C PRO A 52 7.22 21.82 24.09
N GLY A 53 8.21 21.25 24.78
CA GLY A 53 8.95 21.88 25.89
C GLY A 53 10.46 21.99 25.62
N HIS A 54 11.02 23.15 25.92
CA HIS A 54 12.36 23.65 25.64
C HIS A 54 13.38 23.36 26.77
N SER A 55 14.68 23.27 26.40
CA SER A 55 15.90 23.62 27.19
C SER A 55 16.24 22.72 28.40
N SER A 56 17.49 22.48 28.84
CA SER A 56 18.74 23.25 28.84
C SER A 56 19.91 22.38 29.37
N SER A 57 21.15 22.70 28.92
CA SER A 57 22.45 22.75 29.64
C SER A 57 23.12 21.53 30.29
N GLY A 58 24.45 21.46 30.08
CA GLY A 58 25.51 20.90 30.96
C GLY A 58 26.54 20.10 30.15
N ASP A 59 27.63 20.67 29.62
CA ASP A 59 28.93 21.08 30.23
C ASP A 59 29.88 19.89 30.57
N GLU A 60 31.19 20.17 30.43
CA GLU A 60 32.43 19.36 30.69
C GLU A 60 33.00 18.59 29.47
N GLU A 61 34.30 18.57 29.12
CA GLU A 61 35.55 19.22 29.56
C GLU A 61 36.67 18.95 28.49
N GLU A 62 37.75 19.76 28.53
CA GLU A 62 39.19 19.59 28.12
C GLU A 62 39.62 18.58 27.00
N GLU A 63 40.58 18.81 26.09
CA GLU A 63 41.92 19.44 26.07
C GLU A 63 42.18 19.98 24.63
N GLY A 64 43.04 20.94 24.27
CA GLY A 64 44.35 21.33 24.78
C GLY A 64 45.46 20.98 23.77
N ALA A 65 45.75 21.80 22.74
CA ALA A 65 47.07 21.85 22.09
C ALA A 65 47.26 23.09 21.20
N ARG A 66 48.14 23.98 21.66
CA ARG A 66 48.76 25.09 20.91
C ARG A 66 49.88 24.54 20.03
N GLY A 67 49.97 25.01 18.78
CA GLY A 67 51.16 24.91 17.93
C GLY A 67 51.23 26.11 16.98
N GLN A 68 52.28 26.90 17.09
CA GLN A 68 52.58 28.09 16.28
C GLN A 68 53.52 27.74 15.11
N ARG A 69 53.52 28.61 14.09
CA ARG A 69 54.48 28.78 12.97
C ARG A 69 54.38 27.73 11.86
N SER A 70 54.55 28.06 10.58
CA SER A 70 55.32 29.14 9.95
C SER A 70 54.63 29.69 8.68
N GLU A 71 54.90 30.97 8.43
CA GLU A 71 54.79 31.67 7.14
C GLU A 71 55.87 31.11 6.19
N GLU A 72 55.53 30.93 4.92
CA GLU A 72 56.47 30.92 3.80
C GLU A 72 55.66 31.26 2.53
N ASP A 73 55.98 32.43 1.99
CA ASP A 73 55.62 32.93 0.67
C ASP A 73 56.37 32.12 -0.41
N GLU A 74 55.75 31.89 -1.56
CA GLU A 74 56.44 31.86 -2.85
C GLU A 74 55.41 32.08 -3.99
N ASP A 75 55.80 32.97 -4.89
CA ASP A 75 55.07 33.61 -5.98
C ASP A 75 54.90 32.72 -7.23
N GLU A 76 54.31 33.33 -8.29
CA GLU A 76 54.30 32.92 -9.71
C GLU A 76 53.17 31.95 -10.12
N GLU A 77 52.35 32.18 -11.15
CA GLU A 77 52.46 33.03 -12.35
C GLU A 77 51.07 33.25 -12.98
N ASP A 78 50.95 34.38 -13.69
CA ASP A 78 49.83 34.81 -14.53
C ASP A 78 49.56 33.86 -15.71
N GLU A 79 48.29 33.56 -16.01
CA GLU A 79 47.83 33.45 -17.41
C GLU A 79 46.45 34.11 -17.56
N ALA A 80 46.48 35.23 -18.29
CA ALA A 80 45.34 35.87 -18.92
C ALA A 80 45.09 35.24 -20.31
N GLU A 81 44.04 35.74 -20.98
CA GLU A 81 43.58 35.41 -22.35
C GLU A 81 42.52 34.28 -22.39
N ASP A 82 41.34 34.41 -23.01
CA ASP A 82 40.90 35.39 -24.00
C ASP A 82 39.36 35.51 -24.07
N ASP A 83 38.95 36.71 -24.49
CA ASP A 83 37.61 37.13 -24.87
C ASP A 83 37.00 36.29 -26.01
N VAL A 84 35.71 35.96 -25.91
CA VAL A 84 34.84 35.92 -27.09
C VAL A 84 33.55 36.67 -26.78
N VAL A 85 33.40 37.77 -27.50
CA VAL A 85 32.25 38.68 -27.55
C VAL A 85 31.41 38.30 -28.77
N GLU A 86 30.11 38.07 -28.59
CA GLU A 86 29.06 38.36 -29.58
C GLU A 86 27.84 38.88 -28.79
N VAL A 87 27.63 40.20 -28.66
CA VAL A 87 26.90 41.09 -29.60
C VAL A 87 25.51 40.52 -29.93
N ALA A 88 24.51 40.82 -29.10
CA ALA A 88 23.55 41.92 -29.25
C ALA A 88 22.46 41.66 -30.30
N ASP A 89 21.21 41.61 -29.85
CA ASP A 89 20.19 42.43 -30.47
C ASP A 89 19.35 43.09 -29.38
N SER A 90 19.38 44.41 -29.44
CA SER A 90 18.67 45.36 -28.61
C SER A 90 17.19 45.38 -28.99
N ASP A 91 16.32 45.62 -28.02
CA ASP A 91 15.54 46.85 -28.09
C ASP A 91 15.13 47.30 -26.69
N GLU A 92 15.49 48.57 -26.50
CA GLU A 92 15.32 49.46 -25.36
C GLU A 92 13.80 49.79 -25.19
N GLU A 93 13.25 50.33 -24.11
CA GLU A 93 13.73 51.40 -23.26
C GLU A 93 13.00 51.38 -21.89
N GLU A 94 13.80 51.70 -20.88
CA GLU A 94 13.57 52.66 -19.79
C GLU A 94 12.35 52.52 -18.85
N GLY A 95 12.50 52.65 -17.53
CA GLY A 95 13.63 53.10 -16.74
C GLY A 95 13.17 53.52 -15.34
N SER A 96 14.18 53.75 -14.48
CA SER A 96 14.15 54.29 -13.11
C SER A 96 13.76 53.29 -12.01
N GLU A 97 14.72 52.55 -11.44
CA GLU A 97 15.70 52.95 -10.41
C GLU A 97 15.10 53.22 -9.02
N GLY A 98 15.65 52.55 -8.01
CA GLY A 98 15.35 52.85 -6.60
C GLY A 98 15.65 51.73 -5.61
N SER A 99 16.91 51.26 -5.58
CA SER A 99 17.61 50.60 -4.45
C SER A 99 17.08 51.07 -3.06
N GLY A 100 16.84 50.26 -2.03
CA GLY A 100 17.64 49.15 -1.50
C GLY A 100 18.05 49.49 -0.06
N GLY A 101 18.17 48.48 0.82
CA GLY A 101 19.04 48.60 2.00
C GLY A 101 18.38 48.53 3.39
N ARG A 102 18.79 47.49 4.12
CA ARG A 102 18.45 47.10 5.49
C ARG A 102 19.19 47.91 6.58
N ALA A 103 18.48 48.12 7.69
CA ALA A 103 18.85 47.92 9.12
C ALA A 103 20.11 48.55 9.76
N VAL A 104 19.91 49.14 10.95
CA VAL A 104 20.43 48.76 12.31
C VAL A 104 20.55 50.01 13.22
N GLY A 105 20.14 49.91 14.50
CA GLY A 105 20.88 50.58 15.59
C GLY A 105 20.18 51.52 16.60
N ARG A 106 19.35 50.95 17.51
CA ARG A 106 19.22 51.23 18.97
C ARG A 106 19.41 52.66 19.56
N LYS A 107 18.39 53.14 20.30
CA LYS A 107 18.37 53.23 21.80
C LYS A 107 17.03 53.74 22.39
N ARG A 108 16.41 52.88 23.23
CA ARG A 108 15.71 53.08 24.54
C ARG A 108 14.81 54.33 24.72
N LYS A 109 13.60 54.25 25.29
CA LYS A 109 13.28 53.74 26.65
C LYS A 109 11.75 53.74 26.93
N ARG A 110 11.29 52.71 27.67
CA ARG A 110 10.15 52.65 28.64
C ARG A 110 8.70 52.74 28.11
N SER A 111 7.95 51.63 28.16
CA SER A 111 6.99 51.20 29.22
C SER A 111 5.56 51.60 28.87
N GLY A 112 4.49 50.82 29.00
CA GLY A 112 4.20 49.45 29.41
C GLY A 112 2.69 49.28 29.16
N ARG A 113 2.28 48.16 28.57
CA ARG A 113 1.40 47.13 29.17
C ARG A 113 -0.11 47.42 29.16
N SER A 114 -0.82 46.41 28.62
CA SER A 114 -2.22 45.98 28.83
C SER A 114 -3.35 46.94 28.44
N GLY A 115 -4.44 46.52 27.82
CA GLY A 115 -4.98 45.17 27.61
C GLY A 115 -6.51 45.22 27.78
N ALA A 116 -7.21 44.59 26.82
CA ALA A 116 -8.54 43.98 26.90
C ALA A 116 -9.77 44.78 27.39
N GLY A 117 -10.87 44.65 26.61
CA GLY A 117 -12.18 44.29 27.19
C GLY A 117 -13.36 45.22 26.92
N GLY A 118 -14.28 44.75 26.06
CA GLY A 118 -15.71 44.67 26.42
C GLY A 118 -16.66 45.84 26.15
N GLY A 119 -17.49 45.69 25.11
CA GLY A 119 -18.95 45.73 25.19
C GLY A 119 -19.72 47.04 25.46
N GLY A 120 -20.75 47.31 24.64
CA GLY A 120 -21.95 48.03 25.11
C GLY A 120 -22.51 49.13 24.21
N ARG A 121 -23.67 48.83 23.62
CA ARG A 121 -24.61 49.65 22.84
C ARG A 121 -24.94 51.05 23.41
N GLY A 122 -25.35 51.96 22.52
CA GLY A 122 -26.36 52.99 22.83
C GLY A 122 -26.13 54.34 22.15
N GLY A 123 -27.02 54.73 21.23
CA GLY A 123 -26.95 56.00 20.50
C GLY A 123 -27.38 57.23 21.32
N GLY A 124 -27.02 58.42 20.85
CA GLY A 124 -27.53 59.68 21.38
C GLY A 124 -26.66 60.89 21.02
N LYS A 125 -27.29 61.90 20.42
CA LYS A 125 -26.74 63.15 19.86
C LYS A 125 -25.85 63.99 20.80
N ALA A 126 -25.02 64.82 20.15
CA ALA A 126 -24.67 66.22 20.49
C ALA A 126 -23.24 66.54 20.99
N GLN A 127 -22.60 67.44 20.23
CA GLN A 127 -21.63 68.50 20.61
C GLN A 127 -20.37 68.14 21.42
N LYS A 128 -19.18 68.30 20.78
CA LYS A 128 -18.26 69.45 20.98
C LYS A 128 -16.94 69.28 20.23
N ARG A 129 -16.64 70.26 19.37
CA ARG A 129 -15.39 71.05 19.27
C ARG A 129 -14.04 70.33 19.54
N SER A 130 -13.21 70.27 18.50
CA SER A 130 -11.76 70.54 18.58
C SER A 130 -11.32 71.25 17.28
N LYS A 131 -10.98 72.53 17.32
CA LYS A 131 -9.65 73.07 17.67
C LYS A 131 -8.67 72.97 16.49
N THR A 132 -8.85 73.87 15.54
CA THR A 132 -7.77 74.51 14.78
C THR A 132 -7.92 76.00 15.08
N GLY A 133 -6.97 76.61 15.78
CA GLY A 133 -5.82 77.22 15.14
C GLY A 133 -6.06 78.73 15.01
N ASN A 134 -6.32 79.40 16.14
CA ASN A 134 -6.49 80.85 16.21
C ASN A 134 -5.11 81.50 16.29
N ALA A 135 -4.54 81.85 15.15
CA ALA A 135 -3.47 82.84 15.04
C ALA A 135 -4.14 84.16 14.62
N GLY A 136 -4.50 84.96 15.63
CA GLY A 136 -5.04 86.31 15.46
C GLY A 136 -4.36 87.22 16.46
N GLY A 137 -3.20 87.74 16.06
CA GLY A 137 -2.54 88.86 16.73
C GLY A 137 -3.48 90.07 16.76
N LYS A 138 -3.75 90.56 17.98
CA LYS A 138 -4.23 91.91 18.22
C LYS A 138 -3.02 92.79 18.54
N GLY A 139 -2.99 93.96 17.91
CA GLY A 139 -1.90 94.93 17.93
C GLY A 139 -1.45 95.10 16.48
N GLY A 140 -1.84 96.13 15.75
CA GLY A 140 -2.18 97.49 16.15
C GLY A 140 -1.75 98.34 14.96
N ALA A 141 -2.68 98.63 14.07
CA ALA A 141 -2.48 99.56 12.96
C ALA A 141 -3.88 100.09 12.60
N ALA A 142 -4.36 101.21 13.13
CA ALA A 142 -3.87 102.56 12.81
C ALA A 142 -3.61 102.83 11.31
N GLY A 143 -3.98 101.92 10.40
CA GLY A 143 -3.76 102.03 8.95
C GLY A 143 -4.91 101.56 8.07
N MET A 144 -6.05 101.11 8.62
CA MET A 144 -7.18 100.59 7.82
C MET A 144 -8.53 101.28 8.12
N LEU A 145 -8.47 102.49 8.69
CA LEU A 145 -9.58 103.44 8.84
C LEU A 145 -9.64 104.45 7.66
N ALA A 146 -8.97 104.15 6.55
CA ALA A 146 -8.81 105.08 5.41
C ALA A 146 -9.32 104.53 4.04
N SER A 147 -10.19 103.51 4.01
CA SER A 147 -10.89 103.10 2.77
C SER A 147 -12.39 102.80 2.93
N LEU A 148 -12.97 103.11 4.10
CA LEU A 148 -14.41 103.07 4.32
C LEU A 148 -15.05 104.36 3.82
N SER A 149 -15.06 104.53 2.50
CA SER A 149 -15.96 105.45 1.81
C SER A 149 -16.11 105.00 0.35
N SER A 150 -17.37 104.80 -0.05
CA SER A 150 -17.88 104.51 -1.41
C SER A 150 -17.99 103.05 -1.90
N LYS A 151 -18.67 102.16 -1.16
CA LYS A 151 -19.55 101.14 -1.79
C LYS A 151 -20.90 101.13 -1.08
N SER A 152 -21.99 101.27 -1.82
CA SER A 152 -23.35 101.41 -1.28
C SER A 152 -23.82 100.12 -0.60
N LEU A 153 -24.61 100.24 0.48
CA LEU A 153 -25.15 99.12 1.27
C LEU A 153 -26.05 98.20 0.43
N ASP A 154 -26.72 98.75 -0.59
CA ASP A 154 -27.52 98.00 -1.56
C ASP A 154 -26.65 97.09 -2.45
N GLU A 155 -25.43 97.51 -2.77
CA GLU A 155 -24.50 96.77 -3.61
C GLU A 155 -23.88 95.56 -2.89
N GLN A 156 -23.81 95.62 -1.56
CA GLN A 156 -23.45 94.46 -0.73
C GLN A 156 -24.62 93.49 -0.58
N MET A 157 -25.86 94.00 -0.48
CA MET A 157 -27.07 93.17 -0.43
C MET A 157 -27.33 92.42 -1.74
N THR A 158 -27.05 93.03 -2.90
CA THR A 158 -27.12 92.36 -4.21
C THR A 158 -26.06 91.28 -4.34
N GLN A 159 -24.80 91.56 -3.95
CA GLN A 159 -23.72 90.56 -3.94
C GLN A 159 -24.03 89.36 -3.05
N LEU A 160 -24.62 89.56 -1.86
CA LEU A 160 -25.05 88.48 -0.97
C LEU A 160 -26.19 87.65 -1.57
N ARG A 161 -27.16 88.28 -2.23
CA ARG A 161 -28.26 87.56 -2.92
C ARG A 161 -27.76 86.73 -4.08
N GLU A 162 -26.81 87.26 -4.87
CA GLU A 162 -26.14 86.52 -5.94
C GLU A 162 -25.31 85.36 -5.40
N ALA A 163 -24.56 85.56 -4.30
CA ALA A 163 -23.80 84.51 -3.62
C ALA A 163 -24.71 83.39 -3.06
N VAL A 164 -25.88 83.72 -2.53
CA VAL A 164 -26.86 82.72 -2.07
C VAL A 164 -27.47 81.95 -3.25
N ARG A 165 -27.72 82.63 -4.38
CA ARG A 165 -28.23 81.98 -5.60
C ARG A 165 -27.21 80.99 -6.17
N THR A 166 -25.97 81.42 -6.33
CA THR A 166 -24.86 80.57 -6.80
C THR A 166 -24.58 79.42 -5.83
N TYR A 167 -24.65 79.64 -4.51
CA TYR A 167 -24.52 78.57 -3.52
C TYR A 167 -25.68 77.55 -3.60
N SER A 168 -26.91 78.01 -3.82
CA SER A 168 -28.07 77.12 -4.01
C SER A 168 -27.95 76.27 -5.28
N GLU A 169 -27.51 76.87 -6.39
CA GLU A 169 -27.23 76.17 -7.65
C GLU A 169 -26.06 75.18 -7.51
N LEU A 170 -24.98 75.56 -6.82
CA LEU A 170 -23.85 74.67 -6.54
C LEU A 170 -24.25 73.50 -5.63
N ARG A 171 -25.14 73.75 -4.65
CA ARG A 171 -25.67 72.70 -3.75
C ARG A 171 -26.60 71.73 -4.48
N SER A 172 -27.47 72.21 -5.37
CA SER A 172 -28.32 71.32 -6.18
C SER A 172 -27.49 70.48 -7.14
N SER A 173 -26.47 71.07 -7.77
CA SER A 173 -25.46 70.38 -8.59
C SER A 173 -24.69 69.32 -7.79
N TYR A 174 -24.20 69.66 -6.60
CA TYR A 174 -23.50 68.71 -5.71
C TYR A 174 -24.37 67.51 -5.33
N VAL A 175 -25.64 67.74 -4.98
CA VAL A 175 -26.58 66.65 -4.64
C VAL A 175 -26.87 65.76 -5.85
N ALA A 176 -27.00 66.35 -7.05
CA ALA A 176 -27.15 65.60 -8.30
C ALA A 176 -25.91 64.73 -8.60
N LEU A 177 -24.71 65.30 -8.47
CA LEU A 177 -23.44 64.57 -8.65
C LEU A 177 -23.28 63.42 -7.64
N VAL A 178 -23.68 63.61 -6.38
CA VAL A 178 -23.63 62.53 -5.37
C VAL A 178 -24.61 61.40 -5.71
N ARG A 179 -25.80 61.71 -6.24
CA ARG A 179 -26.74 60.68 -6.72
C ARG A 179 -26.19 59.93 -7.93
N GLN A 180 -25.60 60.65 -8.87
CA GLN A 180 -24.96 60.07 -10.04
C GLN A 180 -23.81 59.13 -9.64
N ARG A 181 -22.92 59.58 -8.75
CA ARG A 181 -21.83 58.76 -8.21
C ARG A 181 -22.33 57.47 -7.57
N LYS A 182 -23.41 57.52 -6.78
CA LYS A 182 -24.03 56.32 -6.19
C LYS A 182 -24.59 55.38 -7.26
N SER A 183 -25.24 55.92 -8.30
CA SER A 183 -25.74 55.08 -9.40
C SER A 183 -24.62 54.43 -10.20
N GLU A 184 -23.52 55.16 -10.43
CA GLU A 184 -22.33 54.66 -11.10
C GLU A 184 -21.59 53.61 -10.24
N GLU A 185 -21.48 53.82 -8.92
CA GLU A 185 -20.96 52.82 -7.97
C GLU A 185 -21.77 51.52 -8.01
N HIS A 186 -23.11 51.60 -8.06
CA HIS A 186 -23.96 50.42 -8.21
C HIS A 186 -23.79 49.71 -9.55
N GLN A 187 -23.67 50.46 -10.65
CA GLN A 187 -23.40 49.91 -11.97
C GLN A 187 -22.04 49.23 -12.03
N LEU A 188 -21.01 49.86 -11.46
CA LEU A 188 -19.66 49.30 -11.36
C LEU A 188 -19.69 47.98 -10.58
N ALA A 189 -20.33 47.95 -9.41
CA ALA A 189 -20.47 46.72 -8.62
C ALA A 189 -21.16 45.59 -9.41
N ALA A 190 -22.22 45.91 -10.17
CA ALA A 190 -22.92 44.92 -10.99
C ALA A 190 -22.05 44.40 -12.15
N VAL A 191 -21.27 45.27 -12.81
CA VAL A 191 -20.34 44.89 -13.88
C VAL A 191 -19.19 44.05 -13.33
N THR A 192 -18.61 44.43 -12.19
CA THR A 192 -17.55 43.64 -11.51
C THR A 192 -18.03 42.25 -11.14
N GLN A 193 -19.26 42.12 -10.63
CA GLN A 193 -19.83 40.81 -10.30
C GLN A 193 -20.03 39.93 -11.56
N ARG A 194 -20.44 40.52 -12.68
CA ARG A 194 -20.55 39.81 -13.97
C ARG A 194 -19.18 39.36 -14.46
N LEU A 195 -18.17 40.22 -14.38
CA LEU A 195 -16.80 39.89 -14.76
C LEU A 195 -16.26 38.72 -13.94
N GLN A 196 -16.38 38.77 -12.61
CA GLN A 196 -15.96 37.68 -11.72
C GLN A 196 -16.65 36.35 -12.05
N LYS A 197 -17.93 36.37 -12.42
CA LYS A 197 -18.65 35.16 -12.84
C LYS A 197 -18.09 34.60 -14.15
N GLN A 198 -17.78 35.45 -15.12
CA GLN A 198 -17.18 35.03 -16.39
C GLN A 198 -15.74 34.53 -16.20
N GLU A 199 -14.94 35.19 -15.37
CA GLU A 199 -13.60 34.73 -15.00
C GLU A 199 -13.63 33.34 -14.35
N LEU A 200 -14.58 33.10 -13.44
CA LEU A 200 -14.76 31.79 -12.83
C LEU A 200 -15.15 30.73 -13.87
N HIS A 201 -16.01 31.07 -14.83
CA HIS A 201 -16.38 30.17 -15.91
C HIS A 201 -15.19 29.85 -16.82
N MET A 202 -14.37 30.85 -17.15
CA MET A 202 -13.14 30.67 -17.92
C MET A 202 -12.16 29.76 -17.18
N LYS A 203 -11.94 30.00 -15.87
CA LYS A 203 -11.10 29.15 -15.02
C LYS A 203 -11.59 27.71 -15.01
N ALA A 204 -12.90 27.48 -14.89
CA ALA A 204 -13.48 26.15 -14.95
C ALA A 204 -13.20 25.46 -16.30
N LEU A 205 -13.37 26.17 -17.43
CA LEU A 205 -13.09 25.63 -18.76
C LEU A 205 -11.60 25.29 -18.95
N CYS A 206 -10.70 26.18 -18.56
CA CYS A 206 -9.26 25.93 -18.63
C CYS A 206 -8.85 24.74 -17.75
N ALA A 207 -9.43 24.63 -16.54
CA ALA A 207 -9.16 23.51 -15.65
C ALA A 207 -9.66 22.19 -16.23
N VAL A 208 -10.86 22.15 -16.83
CA VAL A 208 -11.39 20.96 -17.51
C VAL A 208 -10.52 20.57 -18.71
N ALA A 209 -10.10 21.53 -19.54
CA ALA A 209 -9.21 21.26 -20.67
C ALA A 209 -7.86 20.68 -20.21
N ARG A 210 -7.26 21.27 -19.15
CA ARG A 210 -6.03 20.75 -18.53
C ARG A 210 -6.21 19.34 -17.96
N ASN A 211 -7.34 19.09 -17.30
CA ASN A 211 -7.66 17.79 -16.73
C ASN A 211 -7.80 16.73 -17.83
N ASN A 212 -8.51 17.02 -18.92
CA ASN A 212 -8.64 16.12 -20.06
C ASN A 212 -7.28 15.81 -20.70
N PHE A 213 -6.46 16.85 -20.95
CA PHE A 213 -5.11 16.64 -21.47
C PHE A 213 -4.25 15.75 -20.55
N SER A 214 -4.33 15.98 -19.24
CA SER A 214 -3.56 15.19 -18.26
C SER A 214 -4.06 13.75 -18.19
N ARG A 215 -5.38 13.53 -18.26
CA ARG A 215 -5.99 12.19 -18.35
C ARG A 215 -5.47 11.45 -19.56
N ASP A 216 -5.60 12.04 -20.74
CA ASP A 216 -5.24 11.39 -22.01
C ASP A 216 -3.75 11.03 -22.03
N ARG A 217 -2.90 11.93 -21.51
CA ARG A 217 -1.46 11.69 -21.44
C ARG A 217 -1.11 10.56 -20.46
N LEU A 218 -1.69 10.55 -19.26
CA LEU A 218 -1.48 9.46 -18.29
C LEU A 218 -1.98 8.11 -18.82
N GLN A 219 -3.10 8.08 -19.53
CA GLN A 219 -3.62 6.87 -20.16
C GLN A 219 -2.72 6.39 -21.32
N GLN A 220 -2.12 7.32 -22.08
CA GLN A 220 -1.14 6.97 -23.10
C GLN A 220 0.13 6.41 -22.47
N ASP A 221 0.72 7.11 -21.49
CA ASP A 221 1.95 6.69 -20.82
C ASP A 221 1.75 5.31 -20.13
N PHE A 222 0.56 5.06 -19.56
CA PHE A 222 0.20 3.73 -19.04
C PHE A 222 0.17 2.65 -20.12
N ARG A 223 -0.45 2.92 -21.28
CA ARG A 223 -0.49 1.96 -22.41
C ARG A 223 0.90 1.67 -22.96
N GLU A 224 1.75 2.68 -23.05
CA GLU A 224 3.15 2.52 -23.46
C GLU A 224 3.92 1.67 -22.45
N GLY A 225 3.77 1.94 -21.14
CA GLY A 225 4.39 1.13 -20.09
C GLY A 225 3.91 -0.32 -20.06
N VAL A 226 2.62 -0.59 -20.29
CA VAL A 226 2.07 -1.96 -20.39
C VAL A 226 2.67 -2.70 -21.59
N LYS A 227 2.89 -2.00 -22.73
CA LYS A 227 3.52 -2.56 -23.93
C LYS A 227 5.00 -2.86 -23.71
N GLU A 228 5.73 -1.96 -23.05
CA GLU A 228 7.14 -2.14 -22.71
C GLU A 228 7.36 -3.31 -21.73
N MET A 229 6.45 -3.48 -20.77
CA MET A 229 6.48 -4.58 -19.80
C MET A 229 6.03 -5.94 -20.39
N GLY A 230 5.68 -6.01 -21.68
CA GLY A 230 5.22 -7.26 -22.32
C GLY A 230 3.88 -7.79 -21.78
N LYS A 231 3.11 -6.98 -21.04
CA LYS A 231 1.84 -7.34 -20.38
C LYS A 231 0.62 -7.27 -21.31
N LEU A 232 0.80 -7.55 -22.61
CA LEU A 232 -0.36 -7.87 -23.42
C LEU A 232 -0.85 -9.26 -22.96
N PRO A 233 -2.11 -9.42 -22.53
CA PRO A 233 -2.67 -10.74 -22.26
C PRO A 233 -2.77 -11.48 -23.60
N THR A 234 -1.70 -12.13 -24.01
CA THR A 234 -1.74 -13.18 -25.03
C THR A 234 -2.42 -14.40 -24.40
N GLY A 235 -3.75 -14.42 -24.41
CA GLY A 235 -4.52 -15.62 -24.08
C GLY A 235 -5.80 -15.46 -23.26
N GLY A 236 -6.37 -14.26 -23.11
CA GLY A 236 -7.74 -14.12 -22.61
C GLY A 236 -8.76 -14.43 -23.73
N PRO A 237 -9.88 -15.12 -23.44
CA PRO A 237 -10.94 -15.34 -24.43
C PRO A 237 -11.41 -14.00 -25.01
N GLU A 238 -11.57 -14.00 -26.34
CA GLU A 238 -11.87 -12.87 -27.20
C GLU A 238 -12.88 -11.87 -26.60
N GLY A 239 -12.46 -10.61 -26.38
CA GLY A 239 -13.39 -9.50 -26.19
C GLY A 239 -13.01 -8.36 -25.25
N GLU A 240 -12.01 -8.51 -24.37
CA GLU A 240 -11.61 -7.41 -23.48
C GLU A 240 -10.53 -6.55 -24.15
N GLY A 241 -10.88 -5.30 -24.48
CA GLY A 241 -9.99 -4.32 -25.13
C GLY A 241 -8.74 -3.99 -24.30
N GLU A 242 -7.81 -3.20 -24.87
CA GLU A 242 -6.63 -2.70 -24.15
C GLU A 242 -7.03 -2.20 -22.75
N PRO A 243 -6.35 -2.63 -21.66
CA PRO A 243 -6.73 -2.24 -20.31
C PRO A 243 -6.66 -0.71 -20.16
N GLU A 244 -7.83 -0.07 -20.01
CA GLU A 244 -7.93 1.37 -19.88
C GLU A 244 -7.74 1.77 -18.40
N LEU A 245 -6.72 2.58 -18.12
CA LEU A 245 -6.50 3.14 -16.78
C LEU A 245 -7.58 4.20 -16.49
N PRO A 246 -8.43 4.02 -15.46
CA PRO A 246 -9.39 5.06 -15.06
C PRO A 246 -8.65 6.20 -14.35
N VAL A 247 -8.61 7.38 -14.97
CA VAL A 247 -7.95 8.57 -14.42
C VAL A 247 -8.96 9.67 -14.10
N PHE A 248 -8.98 10.07 -12.82
CA PHE A 248 -9.86 11.12 -12.29
C PHE A 248 -9.02 12.31 -11.82
N CYS A 249 -9.17 13.47 -12.47
CA CYS A 249 -8.47 14.70 -12.12
C CYS A 249 -9.27 15.48 -11.08
N VAL A 250 -9.14 15.08 -9.81
CA VAL A 250 -10.04 15.54 -8.75
C VAL A 250 -9.65 16.87 -8.11
N SER A 251 -10.66 17.63 -7.68
CA SER A 251 -10.49 18.78 -6.79
C SER A 251 -11.31 18.63 -5.51
N ALA A 252 -10.70 18.06 -4.48
CA ALA A 252 -11.36 17.81 -3.19
C ALA A 252 -11.83 19.11 -2.51
N ARG A 253 -11.04 20.18 -2.59
CA ARG A 253 -11.37 21.46 -1.94
C ARG A 253 -12.59 22.13 -2.55
N ASP A 254 -12.68 22.18 -3.88
CA ASP A 254 -13.86 22.77 -4.54
C ASP A 254 -15.08 21.87 -4.40
N ALA A 255 -14.92 20.54 -4.43
CA ALA A 255 -16.02 19.61 -4.17
C ALA A 255 -16.63 19.83 -2.78
N GLN A 256 -15.80 19.90 -1.73
CA GLN A 256 -16.25 20.16 -0.36
C GLN A 256 -16.97 21.52 -0.20
N LYS A 257 -16.52 22.55 -0.93
CA LYS A 257 -17.16 23.87 -0.93
C LYS A 257 -18.51 23.85 -1.66
N LEU A 258 -18.59 23.18 -2.80
CA LEU A 258 -19.82 23.04 -3.59
C LEU A 258 -20.87 22.16 -2.88
N GLU A 259 -20.42 21.14 -2.14
CA GLU A 259 -21.28 20.32 -1.27
C GLU A 259 -21.68 21.02 0.05
N GLY A 260 -21.15 22.22 0.32
CA GLY A 260 -21.47 22.98 1.54
C GLY A 260 -20.89 22.41 2.84
N ARG A 261 -19.95 21.47 2.75
CA ARG A 261 -19.29 20.81 3.90
C ARG A 261 -18.26 21.72 4.57
N ASN A 262 -17.62 22.62 3.82
CA ASN A 262 -16.63 23.56 4.34
C ASN A 262 -17.14 25.01 4.33
N LYS A 263 -18.03 25.34 5.26
CA LYS A 263 -18.67 26.66 5.38
C LYS A 263 -17.69 27.81 5.69
N ARG A 264 -16.50 27.50 6.23
CA ARG A 264 -15.48 28.49 6.61
C ARG A 264 -14.58 28.91 5.44
N ALA A 265 -14.45 28.08 4.40
CA ALA A 265 -13.47 28.26 3.32
C ALA A 265 -13.95 29.15 2.13
N GLY A 266 -15.11 29.80 2.26
CA GLY A 266 -15.67 30.64 1.20
C GLY A 266 -16.16 29.86 -0.02
N ARG A 267 -16.40 30.57 -1.13
CA ARG A 267 -16.89 29.96 -2.40
C ARG A 267 -15.80 29.13 -3.09
N ALA A 268 -16.24 28.21 -3.96
CA ALA A 268 -15.34 27.45 -4.84
C ALA A 268 -14.51 28.39 -5.71
N ALA A 269 -13.23 28.06 -5.90
CA ALA A 269 -12.25 28.96 -6.52
C ALA A 269 -12.16 28.76 -8.04
N THR A 270 -12.39 27.53 -8.51
CA THR A 270 -12.16 27.14 -9.90
C THR A 270 -13.41 26.55 -10.53
N PHE A 271 -14.12 25.66 -9.83
CA PHE A 271 -15.27 24.95 -10.38
C PHE A 271 -16.61 25.55 -9.94
N VAL A 272 -17.61 25.51 -10.84
CA VAL A 272 -18.97 26.01 -10.57
C VAL A 272 -19.93 24.87 -10.27
N ARG A 273 -19.71 23.71 -10.87
CA ARG A 273 -20.54 22.52 -10.71
C ARG A 273 -19.74 21.38 -10.09
N LEU A 274 -20.42 20.54 -9.31
CA LEU A 274 -19.80 19.45 -8.57
C LEU A 274 -19.24 18.35 -9.48
N ASP A 275 -19.88 18.09 -10.61
CA ASP A 275 -19.43 17.14 -11.63
C ASP A 275 -18.07 17.48 -12.23
N GLN A 276 -17.77 18.78 -12.41
CA GLN A 276 -16.49 19.26 -12.92
C GLN A 276 -15.31 18.95 -11.97
N THR A 277 -15.58 18.64 -10.71
CA THR A 277 -14.53 18.28 -9.73
C THR A 277 -14.14 16.81 -9.79
N GLU A 278 -14.87 15.99 -10.55
CA GLU A 278 -14.68 14.55 -10.75
C GLU A 278 -14.73 13.67 -9.48
N VAL A 279 -14.94 14.26 -8.30
CA VAL A 279 -15.05 13.53 -7.02
C VAL A 279 -16.25 12.57 -7.02
N LEU A 280 -17.36 12.94 -7.67
CA LEU A 280 -18.52 12.04 -7.79
C LEU A 280 -18.21 10.81 -8.65
N ALA A 281 -17.54 11.01 -9.78
CA ALA A 281 -17.13 9.92 -10.67
C ALA A 281 -16.15 8.98 -9.95
N LEU A 282 -15.17 9.53 -9.21
CA LEU A 282 -14.26 8.75 -8.38
C LEU A 282 -15.02 7.93 -7.32
N ARG A 283 -15.99 8.52 -6.62
CA ARG A 283 -16.79 7.80 -5.60
C ARG A 283 -17.60 6.66 -6.21
N GLN A 284 -18.18 6.87 -7.39
CA GLN A 284 -18.91 5.82 -8.11
C GLN A 284 -17.97 4.70 -8.54
N HIS A 285 -16.80 5.04 -9.09
CA HIS A 285 -15.79 4.07 -9.50
C HIS A 285 -15.32 3.22 -8.31
N VAL A 286 -14.95 3.83 -7.19
CA VAL A 286 -14.53 3.10 -5.97
C VAL A 286 -15.63 2.17 -5.47
N ARG A 287 -16.89 2.63 -5.45
CA ARG A 287 -18.03 1.79 -5.05
C ARG A 287 -18.22 0.60 -5.99
N HIS A 288 -18.19 0.84 -7.29
CA HIS A 288 -18.34 -0.20 -8.30
C HIS A 288 -17.23 -1.25 -8.21
N THR A 289 -15.97 -0.80 -8.05
CA THR A 289 -14.83 -1.70 -7.87
C THR A 289 -14.95 -2.51 -6.57
N ALA A 290 -15.38 -1.88 -5.47
CA ALA A 290 -15.60 -2.56 -4.20
C ALA A 290 -16.81 -3.51 -4.20
N GLU A 291 -17.86 -3.23 -4.99
CA GLU A 291 -19.04 -4.10 -5.13
C GLU A 291 -18.66 -5.47 -5.66
N ARG A 292 -17.76 -5.55 -6.65
CA ARG A 292 -17.29 -6.84 -7.19
C ARG A 292 -16.61 -7.68 -6.11
N GLY A 293 -15.72 -7.07 -5.34
CA GLY A 293 -15.03 -7.74 -4.22
C GLY A 293 -16.00 -8.20 -3.12
N ARG A 294 -16.91 -7.31 -2.70
CA ARG A 294 -17.95 -7.63 -1.70
C ARG A 294 -18.86 -8.76 -2.15
N MET A 295 -19.32 -8.73 -3.40
CA MET A 295 -20.16 -9.80 -3.96
C MET A 295 -19.43 -11.14 -3.98
N ARG A 296 -18.15 -11.16 -4.38
CA ARG A 296 -17.33 -12.39 -4.35
C ARG A 296 -17.22 -12.94 -2.92
N ALA A 297 -16.86 -12.09 -1.95
CA ALA A 297 -16.73 -12.49 -0.55
C ALA A 297 -18.05 -13.00 0.05
N GLN A 298 -19.17 -12.34 -0.22
CA GLN A 298 -20.50 -12.77 0.24
C GLN A 298 -20.92 -14.11 -0.35
N ARG A 299 -20.67 -14.33 -1.65
CA ARG A 299 -20.97 -15.62 -2.30
C ARG A 299 -20.13 -16.75 -1.72
N GLU A 300 -18.86 -16.47 -1.42
CA GLU A 300 -17.96 -17.46 -0.82
C GLU A 300 -18.39 -17.84 0.60
N LEU A 301 -18.71 -16.84 1.44
CA LEU A 301 -19.25 -17.06 2.78
C LEU A 301 -20.54 -17.90 2.74
N LEU A 302 -21.46 -17.59 1.82
CA LEU A 302 -22.71 -18.34 1.69
C LEU A 302 -22.49 -19.80 1.27
N ARG A 303 -21.54 -20.07 0.36
CA ARG A 303 -21.16 -21.44 -0.01
C ARG A 303 -20.51 -22.20 1.13
N ALA A 304 -19.62 -21.54 1.88
CA ALA A 304 -18.97 -22.12 3.05
C ALA A 304 -20.00 -22.47 4.13
N LEU A 305 -20.94 -21.56 4.41
CA LEU A 305 -22.01 -21.78 5.38
C LEU A 305 -22.93 -22.94 4.97
N PHE A 306 -23.37 -22.99 3.72
CA PHE A 306 -24.22 -24.08 3.24
C PHE A 306 -23.53 -25.43 3.42
N ALA A 307 -22.26 -25.52 3.03
CA ALA A 307 -21.51 -26.76 3.17
C ALA A 307 -21.25 -27.18 4.61
N PHE A 308 -20.99 -26.22 5.49
CA PHE A 308 -20.87 -26.51 6.91
C PHE A 308 -22.16 -27.15 7.43
N ILE A 309 -23.32 -26.55 7.10
CA ILE A 309 -24.63 -27.09 7.48
C ILE A 309 -24.85 -28.48 6.87
N ASP A 310 -24.49 -28.68 5.60
CA ASP A 310 -24.63 -29.96 4.90
C ASP A 310 -23.73 -31.06 5.51
N SER A 311 -22.50 -30.70 5.86
CA SER A 311 -21.53 -31.61 6.46
C SER A 311 -21.97 -32.04 7.86
N VAL A 312 -22.42 -31.10 8.70
CA VAL A 312 -22.95 -31.37 10.06
C VAL A 312 -24.26 -32.16 9.99
N GLY A 313 -25.17 -31.81 9.09
CA GLY A 313 -26.42 -32.54 8.88
C GLY A 313 -26.17 -33.99 8.51
N SER A 314 -25.27 -34.22 7.55
CA SER A 314 -24.84 -35.56 7.14
C SER A 314 -24.14 -36.33 8.27
N PHE A 315 -23.36 -35.64 9.12
CA PHE A 315 -22.75 -36.23 10.31
C PHE A 315 -23.81 -36.72 11.31
N LEU A 316 -24.80 -35.87 11.63
CA LEU A 316 -25.83 -36.19 12.63
C LEU A 316 -26.71 -37.36 12.20
N LEU A 317 -27.00 -37.46 10.90
CA LEU A 317 -27.83 -38.51 10.31
C LEU A 317 -27.06 -39.80 10.03
N ASN A 318 -25.73 -39.81 10.22
CA ASN A 318 -24.94 -40.98 9.95
C ASN A 318 -25.33 -42.10 10.92
N LYS A 319 -25.68 -43.27 10.38
CA LYS A 319 -25.94 -44.48 11.16
C LYS A 319 -24.72 -45.38 11.07
N ARG A 320 -24.29 -45.91 12.22
CA ARG A 320 -23.30 -46.98 12.24
C ARG A 320 -23.83 -48.14 11.39
N GLN A 321 -22.98 -48.71 10.55
CA GLN A 321 -23.34 -49.92 9.81
C GLN A 321 -23.45 -51.07 10.82
N GLU A 322 -24.66 -51.39 11.26
CA GLU A 322 -24.96 -52.55 12.10
C GLU A 322 -25.07 -53.83 11.23
N ASP A 323 -24.14 -54.02 10.30
CA ASP A 323 -24.06 -55.30 9.59
C ASP A 323 -23.25 -56.26 10.46
N PRO A 324 -23.84 -57.34 11.02
CA PRO A 324 -23.14 -58.27 11.90
C PRO A 324 -21.95 -58.99 11.23
N ARG A 325 -21.81 -58.86 9.91
CA ARG A 325 -20.68 -59.37 9.11
C ARG A 325 -19.49 -58.40 9.05
N VAL A 326 -19.67 -57.15 9.47
CA VAL A 326 -18.66 -56.09 9.42
C VAL A 326 -18.15 -55.78 10.82
N SER A 327 -17.00 -56.35 11.18
CA SER A 327 -16.35 -56.03 12.45
C SER A 327 -15.74 -54.62 12.40
N ALA A 328 -16.17 -53.76 13.33
CA ALA A 328 -15.62 -52.41 13.51
C ALA A 328 -14.09 -52.42 13.69
N ALA A 329 -13.54 -53.49 14.30
CA ALA A 329 -12.09 -53.65 14.47
C ALA A 329 -11.37 -53.85 13.12
N VAL A 330 -11.99 -54.56 12.17
CA VAL A 330 -11.42 -54.80 10.83
C VAL A 330 -11.43 -53.50 10.01
N LEU A 331 -12.51 -52.72 10.08
CA LEU A 331 -12.58 -51.41 9.43
C LEU A 331 -11.53 -50.45 10.01
N ARG A 332 -11.41 -50.37 11.35
CA ARG A 332 -10.37 -49.54 12.01
C ARG A 332 -8.97 -49.90 11.55
N ALA A 333 -8.66 -51.20 11.45
CA ALA A 333 -7.33 -51.64 11.01
C ALA A 333 -7.06 -51.29 9.53
N VAL A 334 -8.03 -51.51 8.63
CA VAL A 334 -7.90 -51.21 7.20
C VAL A 334 -7.76 -49.70 6.97
N PHE A 335 -8.62 -48.88 7.58
CA PHE A 335 -8.54 -47.43 7.45
C PHE A 335 -7.31 -46.85 8.15
N GLY A 336 -6.91 -47.38 9.30
CA GLY A 336 -5.68 -46.96 9.99
C GLY A 336 -4.45 -47.12 9.11
N GLN A 337 -4.26 -48.30 8.51
CA GLN A 337 -3.16 -48.56 7.57
C GLN A 337 -3.26 -47.66 6.32
N GLY A 338 -4.47 -47.47 5.78
CA GLY A 338 -4.67 -46.60 4.63
C GLY A 338 -4.40 -45.12 4.92
N LEU A 339 -4.73 -44.62 6.12
CA LEU A 339 -4.49 -43.24 6.55
C LEU A 339 -3.01 -42.98 6.82
N GLU A 340 -2.29 -43.96 7.39
CA GLU A 340 -0.82 -43.91 7.52
C GLU A 340 -0.16 -43.86 6.14
N TRP A 341 -0.63 -44.68 5.19
CA TRP A 341 -0.18 -44.62 3.80
C TRP A 341 -0.48 -43.26 3.15
N LEU A 342 -1.68 -42.71 3.35
CA LEU A 342 -2.07 -41.40 2.82
C LEU A 342 -1.13 -40.30 3.35
N ARG A 343 -0.89 -40.26 4.66
CA ARG A 343 0.03 -39.30 5.29
C ARG A 343 1.44 -39.43 4.71
N ALA A 344 2.00 -40.65 4.71
CA ALA A 344 3.35 -40.88 4.21
C ALA A 344 3.49 -40.48 2.73
N ARG A 345 2.49 -40.81 1.91
CA ARG A 345 2.51 -40.51 0.47
C ARG A 345 2.38 -39.02 0.18
N LEU A 346 1.57 -38.31 0.96
CA LEU A 346 1.43 -36.86 0.88
C LEU A 346 2.72 -36.14 1.34
N GLN A 347 3.38 -36.61 2.38
CA GLN A 347 4.64 -36.04 2.85
C GLN A 347 5.77 -36.26 1.83
N GLU A 348 6.01 -37.52 1.43
CA GLU A 348 7.05 -37.88 0.46
C GLU A 348 6.85 -37.14 -0.88
N GLY A 349 5.62 -37.10 -1.37
CA GLY A 349 5.31 -36.41 -2.60
C GLY A 349 5.49 -34.90 -2.48
N LEU A 350 5.15 -34.30 -1.34
CA LEU A 350 5.36 -32.88 -1.11
C LEU A 350 6.84 -32.52 -1.14
N ASP A 351 7.70 -33.27 -0.44
CA ASP A 351 9.14 -33.00 -0.40
C ASP A 351 9.75 -32.99 -1.80
N VAL A 352 9.38 -33.98 -2.63
CA VAL A 352 9.82 -34.06 -4.03
C VAL A 352 9.31 -32.86 -4.85
N GLN A 353 8.05 -32.47 -4.68
CA GLN A 353 7.49 -31.33 -5.40
C GLN A 353 8.10 -30.00 -4.96
N LEU A 354 8.38 -29.80 -3.66
CA LEU A 354 9.04 -28.61 -3.15
C LEU A 354 10.46 -28.47 -3.70
N LEU A 355 11.21 -29.58 -3.78
CA LEU A 355 12.53 -29.57 -4.42
C LEU A 355 12.45 -29.19 -5.90
N HIS A 356 11.48 -29.74 -6.64
CA HIS A 356 11.28 -29.37 -8.04
C HIS A 356 10.86 -27.90 -8.22
N ILE A 357 9.97 -27.39 -7.35
CA ILE A 357 9.57 -25.98 -7.36
C ILE A 357 10.78 -25.10 -7.01
N GLN A 358 11.60 -25.44 -6.03
CA GLN A 358 12.80 -24.66 -5.74
C GLN A 358 13.79 -24.65 -6.92
N ASP A 359 14.07 -25.81 -7.54
CA ASP A 359 14.98 -25.90 -8.69
C ASP A 359 14.44 -25.12 -9.91
N GLU A 360 13.16 -25.32 -10.24
CA GLU A 360 12.53 -24.65 -11.39
C GLU A 360 12.50 -23.12 -11.20
N PHE A 361 12.14 -22.64 -10.02
CA PHE A 361 11.90 -21.21 -9.79
C PHE A 361 13.18 -20.45 -9.45
N LEU A 362 14.08 -21.02 -8.65
CA LEU A 362 15.32 -20.36 -8.26
C LEU A 362 16.43 -20.65 -9.26
N HIS A 363 16.79 -21.92 -9.47
CA HIS A 363 18.00 -22.27 -10.21
C HIS A 363 17.85 -22.12 -11.71
N ARG A 364 16.74 -22.59 -12.28
CA ARG A 364 16.46 -22.47 -13.72
C ARG A 364 15.74 -21.17 -14.07
N GLY A 365 14.94 -20.69 -13.13
CA GLY A 365 14.12 -19.50 -13.25
C GLY A 365 14.90 -18.23 -12.97
N LEU A 366 15.05 -17.86 -11.70
CA LEU A 366 15.52 -16.54 -11.28
C LEU A 366 17.04 -16.33 -11.47
N ARG A 367 17.86 -17.33 -11.09
CA ARG A 367 19.32 -17.22 -11.02
C ARG A 367 19.99 -16.82 -12.35
N PRO A 368 19.63 -17.38 -13.53
CA PRO A 368 20.25 -16.99 -14.80
C PRO A 368 20.04 -15.50 -15.13
N TYR A 369 18.85 -14.96 -14.82
CA TYR A 369 18.54 -13.55 -15.07
C TYR A 369 19.14 -12.63 -14.02
N LEU A 370 19.24 -13.08 -12.76
CA LEU A 370 20.01 -12.38 -11.73
C LEU A 370 21.47 -12.22 -12.16
N LEU A 371 22.11 -13.28 -12.64
CA LEU A 371 23.51 -13.22 -13.09
C LEU A 371 23.69 -12.32 -14.31
N ALA A 372 22.79 -12.41 -15.29
CA ALA A 372 22.81 -11.55 -16.47
C ALA A 372 22.59 -10.06 -16.11
N GLY A 373 21.59 -9.78 -15.26
CA GLY A 373 21.30 -8.43 -14.80
C GLY A 373 22.40 -7.88 -13.89
N LEU A 374 23.09 -8.74 -13.14
CA LEU A 374 24.23 -8.35 -12.31
C LEU A 374 25.40 -7.89 -13.19
N ALA A 375 25.74 -8.64 -14.25
CA ALA A 375 26.77 -8.24 -15.19
C ALA A 375 26.45 -6.88 -15.86
N GLU A 376 25.19 -6.67 -16.23
CA GLU A 376 24.71 -5.41 -16.80
C GLU A 376 24.79 -4.25 -15.80
N ALA A 377 24.30 -4.46 -14.57
CA ALA A 377 24.33 -3.46 -13.50
C ALA A 377 25.77 -3.08 -13.12
N GLN A 378 26.67 -4.07 -13.02
CA GLN A 378 28.10 -3.84 -12.76
C GLN A 378 28.75 -3.01 -13.87
N GLY A 379 28.46 -3.28 -15.14
CA GLY A 379 28.98 -2.51 -16.26
C GLY A 379 28.45 -1.07 -16.31
N ARG A 380 27.20 -0.85 -15.90
CA ARG A 380 26.56 0.48 -15.94
C ARG A 380 26.82 1.34 -14.70
N ALA A 381 27.09 0.74 -13.54
CA ALA A 381 27.24 1.44 -12.27
C ALA A 381 28.20 2.65 -12.29
N PRO A 382 29.41 2.56 -12.89
CA PRO A 382 30.30 3.73 -13.00
C PRO A 382 29.74 4.85 -13.90
N GLY A 383 29.00 4.49 -14.95
CA GLY A 383 28.31 5.44 -15.82
C GLY A 383 27.15 6.14 -15.10
N THR A 384 26.35 5.38 -14.35
CA THR A 384 25.26 5.91 -13.52
C THR A 384 25.78 6.89 -12.48
N SER A 385 26.87 6.54 -11.76
CA SER A 385 27.48 7.44 -10.77
C SER A 385 27.98 8.75 -11.40
N ARG A 386 28.64 8.66 -12.57
CA ARG A 386 29.11 9.83 -13.32
C ARG A 386 27.98 10.74 -13.79
N GLY A 387 26.89 10.15 -14.29
CA GLY A 387 25.69 10.88 -14.70
C GLY A 387 25.03 11.61 -13.52
N TRP A 388 25.00 10.98 -12.34
CA TRP A 388 24.50 11.61 -11.11
C TRP A 388 25.34 12.83 -10.70
N GLY A 389 26.65 12.79 -10.91
CA GLY A 389 27.55 13.92 -10.69
C GLY A 389 27.44 15.08 -11.69
N LEU A 390 26.46 15.07 -12.61
CA LEU A 390 26.10 16.20 -13.48
C LEU A 390 24.91 17.00 -12.94
N ARG A 391 24.23 16.50 -11.90
CA ARG A 391 23.08 17.19 -11.29
C ARG A 391 23.49 18.49 -10.63
N ASN A 392 22.54 19.38 -10.42
CA ASN A 392 22.77 20.60 -9.65
C ASN A 392 23.37 20.25 -8.28
N TRP A 393 24.45 20.95 -7.91
CA TRP A 393 25.21 20.72 -6.67
C TRP A 393 24.33 20.64 -5.42
N SER A 394 23.32 21.51 -5.30
CA SER A 394 22.43 21.55 -4.13
C SER A 394 21.57 20.30 -4.00
N THR A 395 21.07 19.80 -5.14
CA THR A 395 20.30 18.55 -5.24
C THR A 395 21.18 17.33 -4.97
N TYR A 396 22.38 17.29 -5.57
CA TYR A 396 23.34 16.22 -5.34
C TYR A 396 23.71 16.13 -3.86
N ARG A 397 24.02 17.27 -3.23
CA ARG A 397 24.32 17.34 -1.79
C ARG A 397 23.16 16.91 -0.92
N ALA A 398 21.94 17.32 -1.24
CA ALA A 398 20.76 16.88 -0.49
C ALA A 398 20.55 15.36 -0.58
N CYS A 399 20.81 14.76 -1.74
CA CYS A 399 20.72 13.31 -1.96
C CYS A 399 21.76 12.54 -1.14
N VAL A 400 23.03 12.92 -1.25
CA VAL A 400 24.14 12.29 -0.51
C VAL A 400 23.93 12.37 1.00
N ARG A 401 23.49 13.52 1.53
CA ARG A 401 23.21 13.69 2.97
C ARG A 401 22.03 12.85 3.47
N ARG A 402 21.19 12.35 2.56
CA ARG A 402 20.03 11.51 2.86
C ARG A 402 20.24 10.08 2.33
N ASN A 403 21.48 9.62 2.33
CA ASN A 403 21.87 8.26 1.97
C ASN A 403 21.38 7.83 0.56
N GLY A 404 21.43 8.76 -0.39
CA GLY A 404 21.08 8.47 -1.78
C GLY A 404 19.60 8.61 -2.13
N VAL A 405 18.73 9.03 -1.21
CA VAL A 405 17.29 9.22 -1.48
C VAL A 405 16.85 10.66 -1.17
N PHE A 406 16.34 11.37 -2.17
CA PHE A 406 15.87 12.75 -2.02
C PHE A 406 14.65 13.05 -2.88
N HIS A 407 13.60 13.61 -2.26
CA HIS A 407 12.46 14.13 -3.01
C HIS A 407 12.67 15.61 -3.34
N SER A 408 12.85 15.90 -4.63
CA SER A 408 12.98 17.27 -5.14
C SER A 408 11.60 17.82 -5.55
N PRO A 409 11.23 19.04 -5.14
CA PRO A 409 10.00 19.69 -5.60
C PRO A 409 9.94 19.89 -7.12
N SER A 410 11.09 20.02 -7.79
CA SER A 410 11.19 20.27 -9.23
C SER A 410 11.53 19.02 -10.06
N ALA A 411 12.23 18.05 -9.48
CA ALA A 411 12.73 16.86 -10.19
C ALA A 411 12.08 15.54 -9.71
N GLY A 412 11.16 15.60 -8.75
CA GLY A 412 10.48 14.42 -8.22
C GLY A 412 11.34 13.56 -7.29
N PRO A 413 10.96 12.29 -7.04
CA PRO A 413 11.73 11.36 -6.24
C PRO A 413 13.04 11.00 -6.96
N LEU A 414 14.16 11.21 -6.28
CA LEU A 414 15.49 10.87 -6.76
C LEU A 414 16.04 9.78 -5.86
N ASP A 415 16.35 8.62 -6.44
CA ASP A 415 16.93 7.50 -5.72
C ASP A 415 18.15 6.96 -6.47
N PHE A 416 19.32 7.25 -5.90
CA PHE A 416 20.59 6.80 -6.46
C PHE A 416 20.83 5.32 -6.21
N ASN A 417 20.33 4.76 -5.10
CA ASN A 417 20.48 3.34 -4.81
C ASN A 417 19.62 2.51 -5.78
N GLY A 418 18.38 2.92 -5.98
CA GLY A 418 17.47 2.37 -6.99
C GLY A 418 18.05 2.46 -8.39
N ASP A 419 18.62 3.61 -8.79
CA ASP A 419 19.23 3.76 -10.11
C ASP A 419 20.43 2.83 -10.37
N LEU A 420 21.18 2.45 -9.33
CA LEU A 420 22.25 1.44 -9.43
C LEU A 420 21.69 0.01 -9.52
N ALA A 421 20.56 -0.27 -8.86
CA ALA A 421 19.90 -1.57 -8.88
C ALA A 421 18.97 -1.76 -10.10
N ASN A 422 18.53 -0.68 -10.74
CA ASN A 422 17.54 -0.69 -11.82
C ASN A 422 17.90 -1.60 -13.00
N PRO A 423 19.15 -1.68 -13.50
CA PRO A 423 19.48 -2.62 -14.57
C PRO A 423 19.25 -4.09 -14.17
N LEU A 424 19.50 -4.44 -12.90
CA LEU A 424 19.23 -5.76 -12.35
C LEU A 424 17.71 -6.01 -12.27
N LEU A 425 16.97 -5.05 -11.73
CA LEU A 425 15.51 -5.13 -11.56
C LEU A 425 14.77 -5.24 -12.90
N ASN A 426 15.14 -4.44 -13.89
CA ASN A 426 14.52 -4.46 -15.22
C ASN A 426 14.72 -5.82 -15.91
N ARG A 427 15.89 -6.45 -15.72
CA ARG A 427 16.18 -7.76 -16.30
C ARG A 427 15.31 -8.86 -15.67
N ILE A 428 15.04 -8.75 -14.38
CA ILE A 428 14.25 -9.73 -13.63
C ILE A 428 12.76 -9.51 -13.84
N GLY A 429 12.30 -8.25 -13.91
CA GLY A 429 10.88 -7.89 -13.95
C GLY A 429 10.10 -8.60 -15.06
N GLY A 430 10.67 -8.73 -16.25
CA GLY A 430 10.01 -9.43 -17.36
C GLY A 430 9.84 -10.94 -17.16
N VAL A 431 10.74 -11.58 -16.41
CA VAL A 431 10.71 -13.03 -16.13
C VAL A 431 9.91 -13.32 -14.87
N TRP A 432 9.95 -12.39 -13.93
CA TRP A 432 9.25 -12.47 -12.66
C TRP A 432 7.75 -12.74 -12.85
N ASP A 433 7.10 -12.01 -13.77
CA ASP A 433 5.69 -12.18 -14.03
C ASP A 433 5.36 -13.55 -14.67
N ASP A 434 6.23 -14.10 -15.53
CA ASP A 434 6.02 -15.43 -16.12
C ASP A 434 6.18 -16.52 -15.05
N ILE A 435 7.22 -16.41 -14.22
CA ILE A 435 7.52 -17.38 -13.17
C ILE A 435 6.45 -17.31 -12.08
N PHE A 436 6.28 -16.17 -11.42
CA PHE A 436 5.46 -16.08 -10.20
C PHE A 436 3.96 -15.89 -10.45
N ASN A 437 3.54 -15.27 -11.55
CA ASN A 437 2.09 -15.10 -11.78
C ASN A 437 1.47 -16.24 -12.59
N LYS A 438 2.22 -16.84 -13.52
CA LYS A 438 1.70 -17.91 -14.39
C LYS A 438 2.12 -19.29 -13.91
N ARG A 439 3.43 -19.57 -13.93
CA ARG A 439 3.93 -20.93 -13.63
C ARG A 439 3.68 -21.31 -12.18
N PHE A 440 3.88 -20.39 -11.24
CA PHE A 440 3.62 -20.65 -9.82
C PHE A 440 2.15 -20.99 -9.57
N ALA A 441 1.22 -20.19 -10.11
CA ALA A 441 -0.21 -20.45 -10.00
C ALA A 441 -0.61 -21.81 -10.57
N GLN A 442 0.00 -22.20 -11.69
CA GLN A 442 -0.18 -23.54 -12.24
C GLN A 442 0.36 -24.61 -11.29
N ARG A 443 1.60 -24.47 -10.78
CA ARG A 443 2.20 -25.44 -9.84
C ARG A 443 1.40 -25.60 -8.55
N LEU A 444 0.89 -24.51 -7.99
CA LEU A 444 0.02 -24.60 -6.82
C LEU A 444 -1.29 -25.33 -7.15
N SER A 445 -1.85 -25.12 -8.36
CA SER A 445 -3.04 -25.84 -8.81
C SER A 445 -2.76 -27.33 -9.07
N ASP A 446 -1.58 -27.66 -9.59
CA ASP A 446 -1.11 -29.04 -9.76
C ASP A 446 -0.95 -29.73 -8.39
N LEU A 447 -0.39 -29.04 -7.38
CA LEU A 447 -0.27 -29.55 -6.01
C LEU A 447 -1.63 -29.85 -5.38
N VAL A 448 -2.59 -28.94 -5.53
CA VAL A 448 -3.97 -29.17 -5.06
C VAL A 448 -4.56 -30.40 -5.76
N SER A 449 -4.47 -30.47 -7.09
CA SER A 449 -5.02 -31.58 -7.88
C SER A 449 -4.39 -32.91 -7.48
N TRP A 450 -3.06 -32.96 -7.38
CA TRP A 450 -2.30 -34.11 -6.93
C TRP A 450 -2.72 -34.58 -5.55
N SER A 451 -2.89 -33.67 -4.57
CA SER A 451 -3.29 -34.06 -3.21
C SER A 451 -4.69 -34.70 -3.17
N LEU A 452 -5.61 -34.22 -4.00
CA LEU A 452 -6.95 -34.80 -4.14
C LEU A 452 -6.91 -36.16 -4.86
N GLU A 453 -6.04 -36.34 -5.85
CA GLU A 453 -5.82 -37.63 -6.52
C GLU A 453 -5.23 -38.68 -5.57
N VAL A 454 -4.33 -38.29 -4.67
CA VAL A 454 -3.80 -39.19 -3.63
C VAL A 454 -4.91 -39.60 -2.66
N LEU A 455 -5.77 -38.66 -2.25
CA LEU A 455 -6.96 -38.96 -1.44
C LEU A 455 -7.91 -39.93 -2.16
N ASP A 456 -8.19 -39.70 -3.44
CA ASP A 456 -9.04 -40.58 -4.27
C ASP A 456 -8.44 -42.00 -4.38
N SER A 457 -7.11 -42.09 -4.53
CA SER A 457 -6.38 -43.36 -4.59
C SER A 457 -6.44 -44.12 -3.27
N PHE A 458 -6.30 -43.41 -2.14
CA PHE A 458 -6.49 -43.99 -0.81
C PHE A 458 -7.89 -44.60 -0.66
N VAL A 459 -8.94 -43.85 -0.98
CA VAL A 459 -10.32 -44.36 -0.86
C VAL A 459 -10.57 -45.54 -1.79
N ALA A 460 -10.04 -45.52 -3.01
CA ALA A 460 -10.14 -46.65 -3.95
C ALA A 460 -9.48 -47.91 -3.40
N ALA A 461 -8.28 -47.79 -2.80
CA ALA A 461 -7.58 -48.91 -2.18
C ALA A 461 -8.36 -49.48 -0.99
N VAL A 462 -8.88 -48.60 -0.12
CA VAL A 462 -9.71 -49.00 1.02
C VAL A 462 -10.99 -49.70 0.55
N ARG A 463 -11.67 -49.15 -0.47
CA ARG A 463 -12.87 -49.75 -1.06
C ARG A 463 -12.61 -51.17 -1.56
N GLN A 464 -11.47 -51.40 -2.22
CA GLN A 464 -11.09 -52.73 -2.69
C GLN A 464 -10.86 -53.70 -1.53
N GLN A 465 -10.17 -53.27 -0.47
CA GLN A 465 -9.90 -54.11 0.70
C GLN A 465 -11.18 -54.42 1.50
N VAL A 466 -12.08 -53.43 1.64
CA VAL A 466 -13.39 -53.63 2.27
C VAL A 466 -14.22 -54.62 1.45
N ALA A 467 -14.32 -54.46 0.13
CA ALA A 467 -15.06 -55.38 -0.72
C ALA A 467 -14.53 -56.83 -0.69
N GLN A 468 -13.22 -57.01 -0.50
CA GLN A 468 -12.60 -58.34 -0.40
C GLN A 468 -12.81 -59.02 0.96
N ARG A 469 -12.77 -58.23 2.05
CA ARG A 469 -12.81 -58.76 3.43
C ARG A 469 -14.21 -58.76 4.03
N LEU A 470 -15.10 -57.94 3.50
CA LEU A 470 -16.41 -57.63 4.06
C LEU A 470 -17.43 -57.56 2.92
N ALA A 471 -18.58 -58.22 3.06
CA ALA A 471 -19.70 -58.10 2.12
C ALA A 471 -20.46 -56.75 2.29
N GLY A 472 -19.74 -55.65 2.57
CA GLY A 472 -20.29 -54.37 2.99
C GLY A 472 -20.70 -53.45 1.83
N CYS A 473 -21.67 -52.55 2.10
CA CYS A 473 -22.19 -51.58 1.13
C CYS A 473 -21.20 -50.43 0.82
N PRO A 474 -20.75 -50.27 -0.44
CA PRO A 474 -19.84 -49.19 -0.85
C PRO A 474 -20.47 -47.78 -0.82
N GLN A 475 -21.80 -47.67 -0.71
CA GLN A 475 -22.54 -46.42 -0.85
C GLN A 475 -22.23 -45.40 0.26
N GLN A 476 -22.09 -45.84 1.52
CA GLN A 476 -21.78 -44.95 2.64
C GLN A 476 -20.34 -44.42 2.56
N LEU A 477 -19.39 -45.27 2.19
CA LEU A 477 -18.01 -44.88 1.91
C LEU A 477 -17.93 -43.85 0.78
N ASP A 478 -18.64 -44.10 -0.32
CA ASP A 478 -18.69 -43.19 -1.47
C ASP A 478 -19.30 -41.83 -1.08
N SER A 479 -20.33 -41.81 -0.22
CA SER A 479 -20.94 -40.57 0.27
C SER A 479 -20.00 -39.75 1.15
N LEU A 480 -19.27 -40.40 2.08
CA LEU A 480 -18.30 -39.76 2.96
C LEU A 480 -17.09 -39.26 2.16
N HIS A 481 -16.58 -40.06 1.23
CA HIS A 481 -15.51 -39.66 0.33
C HIS A 481 -15.90 -38.44 -0.49
N ALA A 482 -17.09 -38.44 -1.11
CA ALA A 482 -17.56 -37.28 -1.87
C ALA A 482 -17.65 -36.01 -1.00
N GLN A 483 -17.97 -36.13 0.28
CA GLN A 483 -17.99 -35.01 1.22
C GLN A 483 -16.58 -34.52 1.58
N VAL A 484 -15.69 -35.43 2.02
CA VAL A 484 -14.28 -35.09 2.31
C VAL A 484 -13.66 -34.42 1.09
N ARG A 485 -13.78 -35.03 -0.09
CA ARG A 485 -13.23 -34.48 -1.33
C ARG A 485 -13.72 -33.06 -1.63
N ARG A 486 -15.02 -32.80 -1.49
CA ARG A 486 -15.61 -31.46 -1.71
C ARG A 486 -15.16 -30.42 -0.69
N ASP A 487 -15.01 -30.80 0.57
CA ASP A 487 -14.57 -29.90 1.64
C ASP A 487 -13.08 -29.58 1.48
N GLU A 488 -12.28 -30.61 1.20
CA GLU A 488 -10.84 -30.51 0.98
C GLU A 488 -10.48 -29.74 -0.29
N GLU A 489 -11.17 -29.98 -1.41
CA GLU A 489 -10.98 -29.22 -2.64
C GLU A 489 -11.15 -27.71 -2.42
N ARG A 490 -12.18 -27.32 -1.66
CA ARG A 490 -12.42 -25.91 -1.35
C ARG A 490 -11.38 -25.33 -0.41
N ARG A 491 -11.01 -26.08 0.63
CA ARG A 491 -10.01 -25.63 1.60
C ARG A 491 -8.63 -25.45 0.96
N LEU A 492 -8.23 -26.39 0.12
CA LEU A 492 -6.98 -26.34 -0.64
C LEU A 492 -7.01 -25.26 -1.73
N ALA A 493 -8.14 -25.04 -2.40
CA ALA A 493 -8.30 -23.91 -3.32
C ALA A 493 -8.18 -22.54 -2.60
N ALA A 494 -8.77 -22.42 -1.40
CA ALA A 494 -8.63 -21.22 -0.58
C ALA A 494 -7.20 -21.04 -0.04
N TRP A 495 -6.49 -22.14 0.24
CA TRP A 495 -5.05 -22.10 0.54
C TRP A 495 -4.26 -21.58 -0.65
N ARG A 496 -4.47 -22.13 -1.85
CA ARG A 496 -3.81 -21.68 -3.10
C ARG A 496 -3.99 -20.18 -3.31
N ASP A 497 -5.22 -19.68 -3.19
CA ASP A 497 -5.52 -18.27 -3.39
C ASP A 497 -4.79 -17.37 -2.36
N ARG A 498 -4.66 -17.82 -1.11
CA ARG A 498 -3.88 -17.12 -0.07
C ARG A 498 -2.38 -17.16 -0.36
N ALA A 499 -1.84 -18.31 -0.78
CA ALA A 499 -0.43 -18.47 -1.13
C ALA A 499 -0.04 -17.58 -2.32
N LEU A 500 -0.92 -17.46 -3.33
CA LEU A 500 -0.74 -16.53 -4.44
C LEU A 500 -0.70 -15.08 -3.96
N ALA A 501 -1.64 -14.68 -3.11
CA ALA A 501 -1.67 -13.32 -2.57
C ALA A 501 -0.43 -12.99 -1.71
N GLU A 502 0.10 -13.95 -0.94
CA GLU A 502 1.33 -13.79 -0.16
C GLU A 502 2.53 -13.55 -1.08
N VAL A 503 2.67 -14.35 -2.14
CA VAL A 503 3.77 -14.23 -3.09
C VAL A 503 3.67 -12.94 -3.92
N GLU A 504 2.48 -12.56 -4.37
CA GLU A 504 2.25 -11.28 -5.05
C GLU A 504 2.58 -10.08 -4.15
N GLY A 505 2.24 -10.15 -2.85
CA GLY A 505 2.60 -9.15 -1.87
C GLY A 505 4.11 -9.04 -1.68
N ALA A 506 4.77 -10.17 -1.40
CA ALA A 506 6.21 -10.22 -1.19
C ALA A 506 7.01 -9.75 -2.42
N ALA A 507 6.57 -10.12 -3.63
CA ALA A 507 7.16 -9.69 -4.90
C ALA A 507 7.25 -8.17 -5.05
N ARG A 508 6.23 -7.44 -4.57
CA ARG A 508 6.18 -5.99 -4.63
C ARG A 508 7.21 -5.33 -3.71
N ASP A 509 7.46 -5.95 -2.57
CA ASP A 509 8.33 -5.41 -1.53
C ASP A 509 9.80 -5.80 -1.74
N LEU A 510 10.08 -6.91 -2.40
CA LEU A 510 11.43 -7.42 -2.69
C LEU A 510 12.36 -6.41 -3.42
N SER A 511 11.83 -5.60 -4.35
CA SER A 511 12.61 -4.56 -5.03
C SER A 511 13.03 -3.41 -4.09
N ARG A 512 12.10 -2.94 -3.26
CA ARG A 512 12.27 -1.75 -2.40
C ARG A 512 12.97 -2.09 -1.09
N ASP A 513 12.67 -3.26 -0.53
CA ASP A 513 12.99 -3.59 0.86
C ASP A 513 14.20 -4.53 0.98
N VAL A 514 14.68 -5.13 -0.13
CA VAL A 514 15.86 -6.02 -0.11
C VAL A 514 17.04 -5.44 -0.88
N MET A 515 16.82 -4.97 -2.11
CA MET A 515 17.92 -4.55 -2.99
C MET A 515 18.46 -3.15 -2.67
N GLU A 516 17.60 -2.14 -2.60
CA GLU A 516 18.01 -0.76 -2.29
C GLU A 516 18.73 -0.63 -0.94
N PRO A 517 18.28 -1.29 0.16
CA PRO A 517 18.96 -1.19 1.44
C PRO A 517 20.37 -1.80 1.43
N ARG A 518 20.60 -2.88 0.67
CA ARG A 518 21.93 -3.51 0.54
C ARG A 518 22.90 -2.61 -0.24
N VAL A 519 22.45 -2.00 -1.33
CA VAL A 519 23.24 -1.00 -2.07
C VAL A 519 23.53 0.21 -1.21
N ARG A 520 22.53 0.72 -0.48
CA ARG A 520 22.68 1.83 0.46
C ARG A 520 23.70 1.53 1.55
N ALA A 521 23.63 0.36 2.18
CA ALA A 521 24.55 -0.05 3.22
C ALA A 521 26.00 -0.08 2.73
N ALA A 522 26.24 -0.58 1.51
CA ALA A 522 27.58 -0.62 0.93
C ALA A 522 28.15 0.76 0.58
N LEU A 523 27.28 1.70 0.19
CA LEU A 523 27.62 3.09 -0.13
C LEU A 523 27.61 4.03 1.08
N GLN A 524 27.11 3.57 2.22
CA GLN A 524 26.99 4.34 3.46
C GLN A 524 28.28 5.09 3.85
N PRO A 525 29.49 4.50 3.76
CA PRO A 525 30.72 5.23 4.09
C PRO A 525 30.99 6.41 3.15
N ALA A 526 30.68 6.28 1.86
CA ALA A 526 30.85 7.36 0.90
C ALA A 526 29.81 8.48 1.10
N TYR A 527 28.57 8.12 1.45
CA TYR A 527 27.56 9.12 1.80
C TYR A 527 27.94 9.91 3.04
N GLN A 528 28.46 9.24 4.08
CA GLN A 528 28.97 9.90 5.27
C GLN A 528 30.13 10.83 4.92
N GLN A 529 31.17 10.33 4.24
CA GLN A 529 32.32 11.14 3.83
C GLN A 529 31.89 12.39 3.05
N ALA A 530 31.05 12.22 2.04
CA ALA A 530 30.57 13.33 1.23
C ALA A 530 29.58 14.26 1.98
N ALA A 531 28.90 13.78 3.03
CA ALA A 531 28.07 14.64 3.88
C ALA A 531 28.89 15.59 4.78
N TRP A 532 30.10 15.18 5.18
CA TRP A 532 31.04 15.97 5.99
C TRP A 532 31.85 16.99 5.18
N GLU A 533 31.85 16.88 3.86
CA GLU A 533 32.56 17.81 2.98
C GLU A 533 32.03 19.25 3.06
N SER A 534 32.96 20.20 3.18
CA SER A 534 32.68 21.63 3.28
C SER A 534 33.78 22.49 2.65
N GLY A 535 33.51 23.78 2.44
CA GLY A 535 34.46 24.73 1.86
C GLY A 535 34.61 24.65 0.33
N THR A 536 35.59 25.37 -0.20
CA THR A 536 35.87 25.45 -1.64
C THR A 536 36.22 24.07 -2.19
N GLY A 537 35.69 23.74 -3.37
CA GLY A 537 35.93 22.45 -4.03
C GLY A 537 35.17 21.26 -3.42
N CYS A 538 34.32 21.46 -2.41
CA CYS A 538 33.56 20.38 -1.76
C CYS A 538 32.73 19.56 -2.76
N TYR A 539 32.12 20.18 -3.76
CA TYR A 539 31.33 19.43 -4.76
C TYR A 539 32.17 18.40 -5.53
N LYS A 540 33.39 18.77 -5.94
CA LYS A 540 34.31 17.88 -6.65
C LYS A 540 34.76 16.72 -5.75
N ARG A 541 35.07 16.99 -4.48
CA ARG A 541 35.47 15.97 -3.51
C ARG A 541 34.33 15.02 -3.14
N MET A 542 33.12 15.54 -2.96
CA MET A 542 31.92 14.73 -2.74
C MET A 542 31.66 13.76 -3.90
N LYS A 543 31.74 14.27 -5.14
CA LYS A 543 31.57 13.45 -6.35
C LYS A 543 32.63 12.35 -6.41
N ALA A 544 33.90 12.70 -6.21
CA ALA A 544 35.00 11.75 -6.20
C ALA A 544 34.85 10.65 -5.13
N ALA A 545 34.38 11.01 -3.93
CA ALA A 545 34.15 10.03 -2.85
C ALA A 545 33.06 9.00 -3.22
N VAL A 546 31.94 9.46 -3.78
CA VAL A 546 30.84 8.57 -4.19
C VAL A 546 31.23 7.74 -5.42
N GLU A 547 31.82 8.35 -6.45
CA GLU A 547 32.28 7.66 -7.66
C GLU A 547 33.34 6.61 -7.34
N GLY A 548 34.36 6.97 -6.55
CA GLY A 548 35.42 6.03 -6.15
C GLY A 548 34.89 4.86 -5.35
N ARG A 549 33.87 5.06 -4.50
CA ARG A 549 33.23 3.95 -3.76
C ARG A 549 32.39 3.05 -4.65
N VAL A 550 31.66 3.62 -5.62
CA VAL A 550 30.90 2.83 -6.60
C VAL A 550 31.83 1.98 -7.45
N GLU A 551 32.97 2.52 -7.88
CA GLU A 551 33.99 1.77 -8.61
C GLU A 551 34.64 0.66 -7.77
N ALA A 552 34.93 0.94 -6.49
CA ALA A 552 35.60 -0.02 -5.62
C ALA A 552 34.67 -1.13 -5.07
N VAL A 553 33.43 -0.80 -4.70
CA VAL A 553 32.55 -1.69 -3.92
C VAL A 553 31.19 -1.92 -4.59
N GLY A 554 30.81 -1.12 -5.59
CA GLY A 554 29.50 -1.22 -6.24
C GLY A 554 29.20 -2.61 -6.82
N ALA A 555 30.20 -3.26 -7.42
CA ALA A 555 30.04 -4.61 -7.96
C ALA A 555 29.80 -5.68 -6.89
N ALA A 556 30.45 -5.55 -5.74
CA ALA A 556 30.24 -6.44 -4.59
C ALA A 556 28.88 -6.19 -3.95
N ALA A 557 28.49 -4.92 -3.78
CA ALA A 557 27.19 -4.52 -3.24
C ALA A 557 26.02 -5.06 -4.07
N LEU A 558 26.10 -4.95 -5.40
CA LEU A 558 25.08 -5.48 -6.31
C LEU A 558 25.01 -7.01 -6.28
N ARG A 559 26.16 -7.69 -6.10
CA ARG A 559 26.20 -9.15 -5.96
C ARG A 559 25.55 -9.59 -4.65
N GLU A 560 25.84 -8.91 -3.55
CA GLU A 560 25.22 -9.18 -2.25
C GLU A 560 23.72 -8.90 -2.29
N ALA A 561 23.29 -7.82 -2.93
CA ALA A 561 21.87 -7.51 -3.13
C ALA A 561 21.16 -8.60 -3.95
N ALA A 562 21.79 -9.08 -5.04
CA ALA A 562 21.26 -10.17 -5.86
C ALA A 562 21.16 -11.50 -5.07
N ALA A 563 22.17 -11.83 -4.26
CA ALA A 563 22.16 -13.02 -3.41
C ALA A 563 21.11 -12.92 -2.31
N ALA A 564 20.95 -11.75 -1.69
CA ALA A 564 19.90 -11.51 -0.70
C ALA A 564 18.50 -11.67 -1.33
N LEU A 565 18.28 -11.16 -2.54
CA LEU A 565 17.02 -11.37 -3.26
C LEU A 565 16.74 -12.87 -3.49
N GLU A 566 17.74 -13.63 -3.95
CA GLU A 566 17.60 -15.06 -4.16
C GLU A 566 17.26 -15.81 -2.85
N GLN A 567 17.91 -15.42 -1.75
CA GLN A 567 17.67 -15.99 -0.42
C GLN A 567 16.25 -15.69 0.10
N GLU A 568 15.78 -14.46 -0.06
CA GLU A 568 14.43 -14.06 0.38
C GLU A 568 13.34 -14.79 -0.42
N VAL A 569 13.55 -14.99 -1.72
CA VAL A 569 12.65 -15.80 -2.55
C VAL A 569 12.66 -17.26 -2.10
N ALA A 570 13.83 -17.83 -1.79
CA ALA A 570 13.92 -19.18 -1.27
C ALA A 570 13.17 -19.34 0.06
N GLN A 571 13.30 -18.36 0.98
CA GLN A 571 12.55 -18.34 2.23
C GLN A 571 11.05 -18.24 1.99
N LEU A 572 10.60 -17.38 1.06
CA LEU A 572 9.20 -17.26 0.69
C LEU A 572 8.63 -18.61 0.18
N LEU A 573 9.34 -19.27 -0.73
CA LEU A 573 8.93 -20.59 -1.24
C LEU A 573 8.88 -21.64 -0.11
N SER A 574 9.83 -21.61 0.82
CA SER A 574 9.83 -22.50 1.98
C SER A 574 8.64 -22.27 2.92
N ARG A 575 8.25 -21.00 3.15
CA ARG A 575 7.06 -20.64 3.95
C ARG A 575 5.78 -21.13 3.30
N VAL A 576 5.63 -20.94 1.99
CA VAL A 576 4.49 -21.47 1.23
C VAL A 576 4.46 -23.00 1.31
N GLY A 577 5.60 -23.66 1.17
CA GLY A 577 5.72 -25.11 1.32
C GLY A 577 5.31 -25.62 2.70
N ALA A 578 5.80 -24.98 3.77
CA ALA A 578 5.42 -25.32 5.15
C ALA A 578 3.92 -25.09 5.40
N SER A 579 3.35 -24.01 4.86
CA SER A 579 1.91 -23.73 4.90
C SER A 579 1.10 -24.82 4.18
N PHE A 580 1.59 -25.34 3.06
CA PHE A 580 0.95 -26.47 2.37
C PHE A 580 1.06 -27.76 3.17
N ALA A 581 2.23 -28.05 3.76
CA ALA A 581 2.40 -29.23 4.61
C ALA A 581 1.39 -29.25 5.75
N ALA A 582 1.18 -28.11 6.42
CA ALA A 582 0.14 -27.95 7.42
C ALA A 582 -1.28 -28.18 6.84
N ALA A 583 -1.55 -27.66 5.63
CA ALA A 583 -2.82 -27.91 4.94
C ALA A 583 -3.03 -29.41 4.63
N LEU A 584 -1.98 -30.16 4.26
CA LEU A 584 -2.06 -31.61 4.04
C LEU A 584 -2.27 -32.38 5.34
N GLU A 585 -1.63 -32.01 6.45
CA GLU A 585 -1.89 -32.65 7.74
C GLU A 585 -3.35 -32.43 8.19
N THR A 586 -3.87 -31.21 8.06
CA THR A 586 -5.29 -30.97 8.35
C THR A 586 -6.23 -31.72 7.40
N LEU A 587 -5.76 -32.16 6.22
CA LEU A 587 -6.53 -33.00 5.30
C LEU A 587 -6.60 -34.42 5.84
N VAL A 588 -5.46 -34.96 6.27
CA VAL A 588 -5.39 -36.29 6.90
C VAL A 588 -6.23 -36.33 8.17
N GLU A 589 -6.17 -35.28 9.01
CA GLU A 589 -7.00 -35.16 10.20
C GLU A 589 -8.50 -35.10 9.88
N ALA A 590 -8.90 -34.28 8.91
CA ALA A 590 -10.29 -34.18 8.48
C ALA A 590 -10.81 -35.49 7.89
N ALA A 591 -10.00 -36.17 7.06
CA ALA A 591 -10.30 -37.49 6.54
C ALA A 591 -10.45 -38.50 7.69
N THR A 592 -9.53 -38.51 8.66
CA THR A 592 -9.57 -39.38 9.83
C THR A 592 -10.86 -39.19 10.62
N ALA A 593 -11.20 -37.95 10.97
CA ALA A 593 -12.42 -37.63 11.70
C ALA A 593 -13.70 -38.00 10.95
N ARG A 594 -13.70 -37.84 9.61
CA ARG A 594 -14.89 -38.15 8.79
C ARG A 594 -15.09 -39.64 8.59
N PHE A 595 -14.02 -40.38 8.35
CA PHE A 595 -14.09 -41.84 8.17
C PHE A 595 -14.31 -42.58 9.49
N SER A 596 -13.95 -41.99 10.65
CA SER A 596 -14.21 -42.62 11.95
C SER A 596 -15.68 -42.88 12.23
N LEU A 597 -16.57 -42.13 11.58
CA LEU A 597 -18.02 -42.32 11.63
C LEU A 597 -18.51 -43.67 11.10
N LEU A 598 -17.66 -44.40 10.36
CA LEU A 598 -17.98 -45.75 9.91
C LEU A 598 -17.95 -46.77 11.07
N TRP A 599 -17.22 -46.50 12.15
CA TRP A 599 -16.98 -47.46 13.23
C TRP A 599 -17.10 -46.91 14.65
N ASP A 600 -17.25 -45.59 14.82
CA ASP A 600 -17.50 -44.97 16.12
C ASP A 600 -19.01 -44.89 16.39
N ASP A 601 -19.39 -45.14 17.65
CA ASP A 601 -20.76 -44.96 18.08
C ASP A 601 -21.06 -43.46 18.20
N ALA A 602 -22.20 -43.05 17.68
CA ALA A 602 -22.65 -41.68 17.87
C ALA A 602 -22.84 -41.41 19.38
N PRO A 603 -22.42 -40.24 19.88
CA PRO A 603 -22.48 -39.93 21.32
C PRO A 603 -23.92 -39.86 21.87
N SER A 604 -24.94 -39.84 21.00
CA SER A 604 -26.35 -39.74 21.38
C SER A 604 -27.25 -40.58 20.47
N SER A 605 -28.43 -40.96 21.01
CA SER A 605 -29.40 -41.77 20.27
C SER A 605 -29.91 -41.04 19.03
N TYR A 606 -30.34 -41.81 18.02
CA TYR A 606 -30.87 -41.27 16.76
C TYR A 606 -32.05 -40.32 17.01
N ASP A 607 -32.90 -40.60 18.01
CA ASP A 607 -34.04 -39.78 18.39
C ASP A 607 -33.65 -38.37 18.87
N HIS A 608 -32.45 -38.20 19.45
CA HIS A 608 -31.93 -36.89 19.84
C HIS A 608 -31.23 -36.17 18.68
N ARG A 609 -30.62 -36.91 17.75
CA ARG A 609 -29.91 -36.36 16.59
C ARG A 609 -30.85 -35.93 15.46
N TYR A 610 -31.97 -36.64 15.28
CA TYR A 610 -32.92 -36.41 14.20
C TYR A 610 -33.56 -35.00 14.25
N PRO A 611 -34.05 -34.49 15.40
CA PRO A 611 -34.60 -33.14 15.49
C PRO A 611 -33.56 -32.05 15.15
N ALA A 612 -32.29 -32.25 15.54
CA ALA A 612 -31.20 -31.33 15.20
C ALA A 612 -30.91 -31.34 13.69
N ALA A 613 -30.92 -32.53 13.06
CA ALA A 613 -30.77 -32.66 11.62
C ALA A 613 -31.94 -32.02 10.84
N VAL A 614 -33.17 -32.11 11.35
CA VAL A 614 -34.35 -31.41 10.79
C VAL A 614 -34.14 -29.90 10.83
N ALA A 615 -33.75 -29.35 11.98
CA ALA A 615 -33.50 -27.91 12.13
C ALA A 615 -32.36 -27.42 11.22
N LEU A 616 -31.30 -28.21 11.04
CA LEU A 616 -30.21 -27.91 10.12
C LEU A 616 -30.65 -27.98 8.66
N ARG A 617 -31.50 -28.93 8.28
CA ARG A 617 -32.05 -28.99 6.92
C ARG A 617 -32.91 -27.75 6.62
N ASP A 618 -33.73 -27.31 7.56
CA ASP A 618 -34.50 -26.07 7.41
C ASP A 618 -33.59 -24.84 7.27
N LEU A 619 -32.45 -24.83 7.97
CA LEU A 619 -31.44 -23.80 7.79
C LEU A 619 -30.77 -23.89 6.42
N ALA A 620 -30.44 -25.10 5.93
CA ALA A 620 -29.86 -25.35 4.62
C ALA A 620 -30.80 -24.92 3.47
N CYS A 621 -32.11 -25.17 3.60
CA CYS A 621 -33.10 -24.70 2.65
C CYS A 621 -33.16 -23.17 2.61
N ARG A 622 -33.17 -22.51 3.77
CA ARG A 622 -33.15 -21.04 3.87
C ARG A 622 -31.89 -20.43 3.28
N THR A 623 -30.72 -21.01 3.56
CA THR A 623 -29.45 -20.54 2.97
C THR A 623 -29.41 -20.80 1.48
N ARG A 624 -29.92 -21.94 0.98
CA ARG A 624 -30.07 -22.20 -0.47
C ARG A 624 -30.93 -21.15 -1.16
N ASP A 625 -32.06 -20.77 -0.57
CA ASP A 625 -32.93 -19.73 -1.14
C ASP A 625 -32.23 -18.36 -1.17
N MET A 626 -31.45 -18.04 -0.13
CA MET A 626 -30.61 -16.85 -0.11
C MET A 626 -29.51 -16.89 -1.18
N CYS A 627 -28.85 -18.05 -1.35
CA CYS A 627 -27.86 -18.28 -2.40
C CYS A 627 -28.46 -18.10 -3.79
N GLY A 628 -29.65 -18.66 -4.03
CA GLY A 628 -30.40 -18.51 -5.28
C GLY A 628 -30.72 -17.05 -5.61
N LYS A 629 -31.17 -16.27 -4.62
CA LYS A 629 -31.40 -14.82 -4.78
C LYS A 629 -30.11 -14.05 -5.10
N ALA A 630 -28.95 -14.54 -4.65
CA ALA A 630 -27.62 -13.97 -4.94
C ALA A 630 -27.01 -14.48 -6.27
N GLY A 631 -27.72 -15.34 -7.02
CA GLY A 631 -27.26 -15.96 -8.26
C GLY A 631 -26.20 -17.03 -8.05
N VAL A 632 -26.16 -17.67 -6.87
CA VAL A 632 -25.26 -18.77 -6.55
C VAL A 632 -26.03 -20.08 -6.61
N ALA A 633 -25.65 -20.94 -7.55
CA ALA A 633 -26.15 -22.31 -7.60
C ALA A 633 -25.49 -23.13 -6.49
N VAL A 634 -26.32 -23.79 -5.69
CA VAL A 634 -25.91 -24.65 -4.58
C VAL A 634 -26.73 -25.94 -4.67
N PRO A 635 -26.12 -27.12 -4.43
CA PRO A 635 -26.81 -28.41 -4.51
C PRO A 635 -27.99 -28.52 -3.52
N GLU A 636 -28.79 -29.57 -3.67
CA GLU A 636 -29.84 -29.87 -2.70
C GLU A 636 -29.25 -30.22 -1.33
N PRO A 637 -29.91 -29.82 -0.23
CA PRO A 637 -29.50 -30.23 1.11
C PRO A 637 -29.56 -31.75 1.29
N PHE A 638 -28.74 -32.28 2.20
CA PHE A 638 -28.80 -33.66 2.65
C PHE A 638 -30.23 -34.20 2.90
N GLU A 639 -30.43 -35.47 2.58
CA GLU A 639 -31.71 -36.16 2.72
C GLU A 639 -31.98 -36.56 4.19
N LEU A 640 -33.21 -36.37 4.65
CA LEU A 640 -33.66 -36.90 5.93
C LEU A 640 -34.15 -38.34 5.73
N PRO A 641 -33.55 -39.35 6.39
CA PRO A 641 -34.13 -40.68 6.44
C PRO A 641 -35.50 -40.65 7.16
N PRO A 642 -36.39 -41.62 6.91
CA PRO A 642 -37.59 -41.76 7.73
C PRO A 642 -37.19 -41.94 9.21
N PRO A 643 -37.99 -41.39 10.16
CA PRO A 643 -37.79 -41.70 11.57
C PRO A 643 -37.83 -43.22 11.74
N THR A 644 -36.92 -43.78 12.52
CA THR A 644 -36.95 -45.21 12.84
C THR A 644 -38.32 -45.54 13.43
N PRO A 645 -39.04 -46.56 12.93
CA PRO A 645 -40.26 -46.98 13.58
C PRO A 645 -39.92 -47.35 15.02
N GLU A 646 -40.68 -46.82 15.98
CA GLU A 646 -40.63 -47.28 17.37
C GLU A 646 -40.72 -48.81 17.33
N GLU A 647 -39.67 -49.52 17.79
CA GLU A 647 -39.85 -50.92 18.12
C GLU A 647 -40.95 -50.95 19.18
N PRO A 648 -42.08 -51.63 18.94
CA PRO A 648 -43.12 -51.71 19.95
C PRO A 648 -42.49 -52.40 21.17
N VAL A 649 -42.48 -51.69 22.30
CA VAL A 649 -42.23 -52.26 23.62
C VAL A 649 -43.31 -53.32 23.83
N GLY A 650 -43.00 -54.56 23.46
CA GLY A 650 -43.99 -55.59 23.19
C GLY A 650 -43.48 -56.97 23.57
N VAL A 651 -43.63 -57.27 24.86
CA VAL A 651 -43.80 -58.63 25.40
C VAL A 651 -42.53 -59.51 25.45
N ARG A 652 -41.68 -59.26 26.46
CA ARG A 652 -41.02 -60.37 27.17
C ARG A 652 -42.12 -61.16 27.89
N ALA A 653 -42.77 -62.08 27.18
CA ALA A 653 -43.65 -63.07 27.78
C ALA A 653 -42.79 -64.01 28.63
N ALA A 654 -43.20 -64.15 29.89
CA ALA A 654 -42.76 -65.18 30.79
C ALA A 654 -42.87 -66.57 30.11
N ALA A 655 -41.74 -67.24 29.95
CA ALA A 655 -41.68 -68.68 29.77
C ALA A 655 -40.54 -69.18 30.65
N GLY A 656 -40.88 -69.42 31.91
CA GLY A 656 -39.95 -69.86 32.93
C GLY A 656 -40.64 -70.00 34.27
N VAL A 657 -41.72 -70.80 34.35
CA VAL A 657 -42.12 -71.66 35.49
C VAL A 657 -43.14 -72.67 34.95
N GLU A 658 -42.69 -73.89 34.65
CA GLU A 658 -43.14 -75.16 35.27
C GLU A 658 -42.16 -76.28 34.92
#